data_AF-A0A944MNX1-F1
#
_entry.id   AF-A0A944MNX1-F1
#
_cell.length_a   1.000
_cell.length_b   1.000
_cell.length_c   1.000
_cell.angle_alpha   90.00
_cell.angle_beta   90.00
_cell.angle_gamma   90.00
#
_symmetry.space_group_name_H-M   'P 1'
#
loop_
_entity.id
_entity.type
_entity.pdbx_description
1 polymer ?
#
loop_
_entity_poly.entity_id
_entity_poly.type
_entity_poly.pdbx_seq_one_letter_code
_entity_poly.pdbx_strand_id
1 'polypeptide(L)'
;MIVVVTTTILFYQKSEPQLFGWRKYLLIFLRSIALVFLVILLLNPILYFIQHLKERPKIIFLEDISDSMKQKNKQVSKTQIFKQISTQLAENIATKNYEVIHYKFADGLDKNSNSTNLSNSLLELSQKSDLSKISSIFLFSDGWFKDDDFSLISALKIPIFTVNPDFKSDYFDLMIDGLDYNKTAYKGESTPLKIQINSHFYEKKATVKLIIKNKTVQTKNVDFADNNFVTVNFEHAFQNNGLQHFKVVVGNDSLDEINKFNNQFSGAIQVKNSRTKIVLISEKLNWEVKFIIDAIKTNSRWNVQFLRKSNGLFNQQKRTTLKNEINDASLLIFINENNLKFSQNEKKIIENFHKTDGGLIFFGKPISTLSNLTPVQNSKINSSFETTFSTTKNCSKYETFNIFSKTKNIPPVRYFYVNPKVQSEILAKFNNDEKSAAIILNDERNILHFAFTNFWKWQLWDDGDKYHDFIGNIITWFAQKKSERFVAFTDKNSYFLNENIKITLSAFDETLSPISDLNCKMLIFNKNNNLILEKFMLNNDDNYFVKFKLNKAGNYHYLIEDEKTNQSINGEFMVNEDNPENFDRDVNLPLLAYISEQTGGKLIENSELQKFSLPTAKTIKFSKNRAIPIYQKWFFLSIFLLSFCGELFFRKRWGLL
;
A
#
# COMPACT_ATOMS: atom_id res chain seq x y z
N MET A 1 11.98 -75.28 -16.61
CA MET A 1 12.25 -76.04 -15.36
C MET A 1 12.54 -77.50 -15.65
N ILE A 2 11.58 -78.29 -16.14
CA ILE A 2 11.75 -79.74 -16.40
C ILE A 2 12.94 -80.03 -17.33
N VAL A 3 13.07 -79.27 -18.43
CA VAL A 3 14.19 -79.40 -19.39
C VAL A 3 15.57 -79.17 -18.74
N VAL A 4 15.67 -78.24 -17.79
CA VAL A 4 16.92 -77.89 -17.10
C VAL A 4 17.37 -79.01 -16.16
N VAL A 5 16.42 -79.66 -15.50
CA VAL A 5 16.69 -80.79 -14.60
C VAL A 5 17.08 -82.05 -15.38
N THR A 6 16.46 -82.28 -16.54
CA THR A 6 16.80 -83.44 -17.38
C THR A 6 18.20 -83.32 -17.99
N THR A 7 18.64 -82.12 -18.38
CA THR A 7 19.98 -81.92 -18.96
C THR A 7 21.09 -82.01 -17.92
N THR A 8 20.88 -81.57 -16.68
CA THR A 8 21.85 -81.75 -15.58
C THR A 8 22.00 -83.21 -15.17
N ILE A 9 20.91 -83.98 -15.18
CA ILE A 9 20.95 -85.43 -14.95
C ILE A 9 21.82 -86.12 -16.02
N LEU A 10 21.62 -85.79 -17.30
CA LEU A 10 22.42 -86.34 -18.40
C LEU A 10 23.90 -85.92 -18.33
N PHE A 11 24.19 -84.67 -17.94
CA PHE A 11 25.55 -84.17 -17.80
C PHE A 11 26.37 -84.93 -16.73
N TYR A 12 25.75 -85.24 -15.59
CA TYR A 12 26.39 -86.02 -14.52
C TYR A 12 26.29 -87.55 -14.69
N GLN A 13 25.71 -88.04 -15.79
CA GLN A 13 25.73 -89.47 -16.11
C GLN A 13 27.08 -89.93 -16.70
N LYS A 14 27.86 -89.04 -17.34
CA LYS A 14 29.13 -89.35 -18.01
C LYS A 14 30.31 -88.51 -17.48
N SER A 15 30.37 -88.24 -16.18
CA SER A 15 31.48 -87.52 -15.56
C SER A 15 32.62 -88.47 -15.14
N GLU A 16 33.86 -88.15 -15.53
CA GLU A 16 35.08 -88.83 -15.07
C GLU A 16 35.77 -88.00 -13.96
N PRO A 17 36.22 -88.60 -12.83
CA PRO A 17 36.01 -89.98 -12.40
C PRO A 17 34.54 -90.30 -12.03
N GLN A 18 34.17 -91.58 -12.12
CA GLN A 18 32.79 -92.04 -11.92
C GLN A 18 32.30 -91.78 -10.48
N LEU A 19 31.23 -90.98 -10.35
CA LEU A 19 30.60 -90.66 -9.07
C LEU A 19 29.50 -91.68 -8.75
N PHE A 20 29.68 -92.49 -7.71
CA PHE A 20 28.66 -93.44 -7.23
C PHE A 20 27.98 -92.98 -5.93
N GLY A 21 26.68 -93.26 -5.82
CA GLY A 21 25.88 -93.03 -4.60
C GLY A 21 25.32 -91.61 -4.43
N TRP A 22 25.08 -91.22 -3.17
CA TRP A 22 24.41 -89.96 -2.78
C TRP A 22 25.12 -88.69 -3.29
N ARG A 23 26.43 -88.74 -3.52
CA ARG A 23 27.25 -87.61 -4.02
C ARG A 23 26.81 -87.15 -5.41
N LYS A 24 26.44 -88.10 -6.28
CA LYS A 24 25.92 -87.80 -7.63
C LYS A 24 24.59 -87.07 -7.56
N TYR A 25 23.67 -87.56 -6.73
CA TYR A 25 22.36 -86.92 -6.54
C TYR A 25 22.49 -85.53 -5.93
N LEU A 26 23.43 -85.32 -5.01
CA LEU A 26 23.69 -84.00 -4.42
C LEU A 26 24.19 -82.98 -5.45
N LEU A 27 25.13 -83.35 -6.33
CA LEU A 27 25.62 -82.46 -7.38
C LEU A 27 24.54 -82.17 -8.45
N ILE A 28 23.75 -83.18 -8.82
CA ILE A 28 22.59 -82.98 -9.72
C ILE A 28 21.60 -82.02 -9.09
N PHE A 29 21.28 -82.18 -7.80
CA PHE A 29 20.34 -81.32 -7.08
C PHE A 29 20.83 -79.87 -7.01
N LEU A 30 22.09 -79.65 -6.59
CA LEU A 30 22.69 -78.31 -6.53
C LEU A 30 22.74 -77.66 -7.92
N ARG A 31 23.23 -78.37 -8.94
CA ARG A 31 23.29 -77.80 -10.29
C ARG A 31 21.91 -77.50 -10.87
N SER A 32 20.93 -78.35 -10.59
CA SER A 32 19.55 -78.13 -11.01
C SER A 32 18.96 -76.89 -10.33
N ILE A 33 19.18 -76.71 -9.02
CA ILE A 33 18.77 -75.49 -8.29
C ILE A 33 19.46 -74.26 -8.87
N ALA A 34 20.79 -74.31 -9.06
CA ALA A 34 21.53 -73.17 -9.62
C ALA A 34 20.98 -72.76 -11.00
N LEU A 35 20.78 -73.71 -11.92
CA LEU A 35 20.26 -73.38 -13.25
C LEU A 35 18.79 -72.95 -13.23
N VAL A 36 17.97 -73.54 -12.35
CA VAL A 36 16.57 -73.15 -12.16
C VAL A 36 16.48 -71.68 -11.69
N PHE A 37 17.24 -71.32 -10.66
CA PHE A 37 17.26 -69.95 -10.14
C PHE A 37 17.91 -68.98 -11.13
N LEU A 38 18.91 -69.42 -11.90
CA LEU A 38 19.46 -68.63 -13.01
C LEU A 38 18.41 -68.32 -14.08
N VAL A 39 17.60 -69.31 -14.48
CA VAL A 39 16.50 -69.10 -15.44
C VAL A 39 15.43 -68.17 -14.85
N ILE A 40 15.09 -68.28 -13.56
CA ILE A 40 14.18 -67.35 -12.89
C ILE A 40 14.74 -65.92 -12.93
N LEU A 41 16.03 -65.73 -12.65
CA LEU A 41 16.67 -64.42 -12.71
C LEU A 41 16.74 -63.86 -14.14
N LEU A 42 16.85 -64.71 -15.16
CA LEU A 42 16.90 -64.29 -16.57
C LEU A 42 15.52 -63.95 -17.14
N LEU A 43 14.49 -64.71 -16.76
CA LEU A 43 13.12 -64.52 -17.23
C LEU A 43 12.37 -63.38 -16.52
N ASN A 44 12.95 -62.80 -15.46
CA ASN A 44 12.41 -61.66 -14.73
C ASN A 44 10.90 -61.78 -14.38
N PRO A 45 10.45 -62.83 -13.68
CA PRO A 45 9.04 -63.00 -13.38
C PRO A 45 8.53 -61.90 -12.43
N ILE A 46 7.41 -61.30 -12.79
CA ILE A 46 6.72 -60.25 -12.03
C ILE A 46 5.38 -60.81 -11.55
N LEU A 47 5.13 -60.77 -10.23
CA LEU A 47 3.81 -61.07 -9.67
C LEU A 47 2.99 -59.79 -9.63
N TYR A 48 1.80 -59.82 -10.24
CA TYR A 48 0.83 -58.73 -10.17
C TYR A 48 -0.22 -59.00 -9.10
N PHE A 49 -0.31 -58.12 -8.10
CA PHE A 49 -1.44 -58.07 -7.18
C PHE A 49 -2.34 -56.89 -7.54
N ILE A 50 -3.61 -57.18 -7.83
CA ILE A 50 -4.63 -56.16 -8.09
C ILE A 50 -5.37 -55.93 -6.79
N GLN A 51 -5.14 -54.78 -6.14
CA GLN A 51 -5.88 -54.39 -4.95
C GLN A 51 -6.99 -53.42 -5.35
N HIS A 52 -8.25 -53.79 -5.08
CA HIS A 52 -9.40 -52.92 -5.28
C HIS A 52 -9.60 -52.02 -4.05
N LEU A 53 -9.28 -50.73 -4.18
CA LEU A 53 -9.58 -49.73 -3.15
C LEU A 53 -10.89 -49.01 -3.53
N LYS A 54 -11.76 -48.83 -2.54
CA LYS A 54 -12.98 -48.04 -2.66
C LYS A 54 -12.71 -46.67 -2.05
N GLU A 55 -12.57 -45.63 -2.88
CA GLU A 55 -12.52 -44.24 -2.40
C GLU A 55 -13.90 -43.59 -2.55
N ARG A 56 -14.38 -42.96 -1.47
CA ARG A 56 -15.63 -42.20 -1.46
C ARG A 56 -15.34 -40.76 -1.90
N PRO A 57 -16.22 -40.13 -2.71
CA PRO A 57 -16.08 -38.71 -3.04
C PRO A 57 -16.23 -37.85 -1.78
N LYS A 58 -15.50 -36.74 -1.75
CA LYS A 58 -15.41 -35.84 -0.60
C LYS A 58 -16.29 -34.62 -0.77
N ILE A 59 -16.92 -34.17 0.30
CA ILE A 59 -17.67 -32.93 0.37
C ILE A 59 -17.01 -32.06 1.43
N ILE A 60 -16.79 -30.79 1.10
CA ILE A 60 -16.17 -29.84 2.02
C ILE A 60 -17.24 -28.96 2.65
N PHE A 61 -17.17 -28.81 3.96
CA PHE A 61 -17.94 -27.83 4.74
C PHE A 61 -17.00 -26.69 5.11
N LEU A 62 -17.25 -25.51 4.59
CA LEU A 62 -16.54 -24.27 4.91
C LEU A 62 -17.34 -23.48 5.93
N GLU A 63 -16.85 -23.45 7.16
CA GLU A 63 -17.47 -22.75 8.29
C GLU A 63 -16.76 -21.41 8.53
N ASP A 64 -17.52 -20.32 8.43
CA ASP A 64 -16.99 -18.98 8.67
C ASP A 64 -16.82 -18.71 10.18
N ILE A 65 -15.63 -18.25 10.57
CA ILE A 65 -15.26 -17.94 11.96
C ILE A 65 -15.00 -16.46 12.19
N SER A 66 -15.36 -15.59 11.24
CA SER A 66 -15.22 -14.15 11.33
C SER A 66 -15.94 -13.53 12.53
N ASP A 67 -15.59 -12.29 12.86
CA ASP A 67 -16.21 -11.56 13.96
C ASP A 67 -17.69 -11.24 13.69
N SER A 68 -18.10 -11.05 12.43
CA SER A 68 -19.51 -10.85 12.06
C SER A 68 -20.38 -12.06 12.45
N MET A 69 -19.81 -13.27 12.38
CA MET A 69 -20.47 -14.53 12.74
C MET A 69 -20.71 -14.70 14.25
N LYS A 70 -20.00 -13.92 15.09
CA LYS A 70 -20.13 -13.94 16.56
C LYS A 70 -21.24 -13.01 17.05
N GLN A 71 -21.76 -12.15 16.19
CA GLN A 71 -22.87 -11.27 16.53
C GLN A 71 -24.10 -12.08 16.94
N LYS A 72 -24.86 -11.54 17.90
CA LYS A 72 -26.00 -12.21 18.52
C LYS A 72 -27.29 -11.51 18.15
N ASN A 73 -28.32 -12.30 17.88
CA ASN A 73 -29.71 -11.83 17.94
C ASN A 73 -30.37 -12.47 19.16
N LYS A 74 -30.80 -11.64 20.13
CA LYS A 74 -31.27 -12.04 21.48
C LYS A 74 -30.21 -12.83 22.28
N GLN A 75 -30.12 -14.14 22.04
CA GLN A 75 -29.22 -15.08 22.73
C GLN A 75 -28.46 -16.04 21.81
N VAL A 76 -28.82 -16.08 20.52
CA VAL A 76 -28.26 -17.03 19.55
C VAL A 76 -27.34 -16.28 18.58
N SER A 77 -26.12 -16.78 18.38
CA SER A 77 -25.20 -16.24 17.36
C SER A 77 -25.43 -16.89 15.99
N LYS A 78 -25.03 -16.20 14.91
CA LYS A 78 -25.04 -16.79 13.55
C LYS A 78 -24.28 -18.12 13.53
N THR A 79 -23.13 -18.18 14.20
CA THR A 79 -22.32 -19.40 14.37
C THR A 79 -23.11 -20.58 14.98
N GLN A 80 -23.96 -20.33 15.97
CA GLN A 80 -24.75 -21.39 16.60
C GLN A 80 -25.81 -21.95 15.66
N ILE A 81 -26.46 -21.07 14.88
CA ILE A 81 -27.46 -21.46 13.86
C ILE A 81 -26.78 -22.28 12.76
N PHE A 82 -25.68 -21.79 12.20
CA PHE A 82 -24.94 -22.50 11.17
C PHE A 82 -24.38 -23.84 11.64
N LYS A 83 -23.95 -23.94 12.91
CA LYS A 83 -23.52 -25.22 13.49
C LYS A 83 -24.66 -26.23 13.59
N GLN A 84 -25.87 -25.80 13.94
CA GLN A 84 -27.04 -26.69 13.95
C GLN A 84 -27.34 -27.18 12.53
N ILE A 85 -27.34 -26.28 11.55
CA ILE A 85 -27.61 -26.62 10.14
C ILE A 85 -26.51 -27.55 9.59
N SER A 86 -25.23 -27.26 9.87
CA SER A 86 -24.12 -28.09 9.39
C SER A 86 -24.19 -29.50 9.98
N THR A 87 -24.54 -29.66 11.26
CA THR A 87 -24.71 -31.01 11.84
C THR A 87 -25.84 -31.79 11.19
N GLN A 88 -27.00 -31.17 10.93
CA GLN A 88 -28.13 -31.82 10.26
C GLN A 88 -27.79 -32.23 8.80
N LEU A 89 -27.10 -31.35 8.06
CA LEU A 89 -26.67 -31.66 6.69
C LEU A 89 -25.60 -32.75 6.64
N ALA A 90 -24.65 -32.74 7.57
CA ALA A 90 -23.59 -33.73 7.63
C ALA A 90 -24.15 -35.15 7.85
N GLU A 91 -25.15 -35.29 8.73
CA GLU A 91 -25.85 -36.56 8.96
C GLU A 91 -26.56 -37.04 7.68
N ASN A 92 -27.32 -36.17 7.03
CA ASN A 92 -28.03 -36.50 5.78
C ASN A 92 -27.06 -36.91 4.67
N ILE A 93 -25.93 -36.21 4.52
CA ILE A 93 -24.92 -36.48 3.50
C ILE A 93 -24.14 -37.77 3.79
N ALA A 94 -23.85 -38.07 5.06
CA ALA A 94 -23.19 -39.31 5.45
C ALA A 94 -23.99 -40.56 5.03
N THR A 95 -25.34 -40.50 5.04
CA THR A 95 -26.18 -41.59 4.54
C THR A 95 -26.01 -41.90 3.05
N LYS A 96 -25.45 -40.96 2.27
CA LYS A 96 -25.29 -41.05 0.81
C LYS A 96 -23.91 -41.51 0.35
N ASN A 97 -23.09 -42.07 1.25
CA ASN A 97 -21.73 -42.56 0.99
C ASN A 97 -20.69 -41.47 0.60
N TYR A 98 -20.90 -40.22 1.00
CA TYR A 98 -19.87 -39.17 0.91
C TYR A 98 -19.02 -39.13 2.18
N GLU A 99 -17.78 -38.66 2.06
CA GLU A 99 -16.92 -38.29 3.19
C GLU A 99 -16.98 -36.77 3.38
N VAL A 100 -17.37 -36.31 4.58
CA VAL A 100 -17.50 -34.88 4.89
C VAL A 100 -16.22 -34.39 5.59
N ILE A 101 -15.65 -33.29 5.10
CA ILE A 101 -14.46 -32.65 5.66
C ILE A 101 -14.81 -31.23 6.06
N HIS A 102 -14.56 -30.89 7.32
CA HIS A 102 -14.79 -29.55 7.85
C HIS A 102 -13.53 -28.71 7.77
N TYR A 103 -13.66 -27.49 7.26
CA TYR A 103 -12.64 -26.45 7.28
C TYR A 103 -13.24 -25.18 7.85
N LYS A 104 -12.48 -24.48 8.68
CA LYS A 104 -12.85 -23.15 9.17
C LYS A 104 -12.11 -22.09 8.39
N PHE A 105 -12.76 -20.97 8.10
CA PHE A 105 -12.15 -19.90 7.32
C PHE A 105 -12.55 -18.51 7.82
N ALA A 106 -11.67 -17.54 7.54
CA ALA A 106 -11.92 -16.12 7.64
C ALA A 106 -11.11 -15.43 6.52
N ASP A 107 -9.93 -14.88 6.81
CA ASP A 107 -8.94 -14.46 5.79
C ASP A 107 -7.91 -15.58 5.53
N GLY A 108 -8.40 -16.73 5.07
CA GLY A 108 -7.66 -17.98 4.88
C GLY A 108 -8.10 -19.10 5.83
N LEU A 109 -7.54 -20.30 5.65
CA LEU A 109 -7.92 -21.48 6.43
C LEU A 109 -7.35 -21.40 7.86
N ASP A 110 -8.23 -21.54 8.86
CA ASP A 110 -7.89 -21.49 10.29
C ASP A 110 -7.13 -20.21 10.73
N LYS A 111 -7.36 -19.07 10.05
CA LYS A 111 -6.70 -17.77 10.31
C LYS A 111 -7.57 -16.79 11.11
N ASN A 112 -7.03 -15.59 11.37
CA ASN A 112 -7.65 -14.54 12.21
C ASN A 112 -9.09 -14.21 11.78
N SER A 113 -9.98 -14.02 12.76
CA SER A 113 -11.41 -13.70 12.56
C SER A 113 -11.68 -12.23 12.22
N ASN A 114 -10.65 -11.40 12.13
CA ASN A 114 -10.82 -9.95 12.01
C ASN A 114 -11.16 -9.49 10.57
N SER A 115 -11.06 -10.35 9.58
CA SER A 115 -11.52 -10.06 8.22
C SER A 115 -11.94 -11.33 7.53
N THR A 116 -12.93 -11.23 6.64
CA THR A 116 -13.45 -12.38 5.88
C THR A 116 -13.05 -12.23 4.41
N ASN A 117 -12.21 -13.14 3.91
CA ASN A 117 -11.82 -13.18 2.50
C ASN A 117 -11.91 -14.62 1.96
N LEU A 118 -12.89 -14.84 1.10
CA LEU A 118 -13.22 -16.17 0.59
C LEU A 118 -12.19 -16.65 -0.43
N SER A 119 -11.69 -15.78 -1.32
CA SER A 119 -10.73 -16.15 -2.37
C SER A 119 -9.39 -16.59 -1.80
N ASN A 120 -8.87 -15.91 -0.77
CA ASN A 120 -7.67 -16.34 -0.06
C ASN A 120 -7.86 -17.72 0.58
N SER A 121 -9.03 -17.95 1.17
CA SER A 121 -9.39 -19.23 1.79
C SER A 121 -9.50 -20.37 0.77
N LEU A 122 -10.11 -20.10 -0.39
CA LEU A 122 -10.24 -21.05 -1.49
C LEU A 122 -8.89 -21.34 -2.17
N LEU A 123 -8.02 -20.32 -2.31
CA LEU A 123 -6.65 -20.48 -2.80
C LEU A 123 -5.86 -21.44 -1.89
N GLU A 124 -5.88 -21.22 -0.58
CA GLU A 124 -5.20 -22.09 0.39
C GLU A 124 -5.80 -23.51 0.40
N LEU A 125 -7.12 -23.62 0.24
CA LEU A 125 -7.81 -24.90 0.10
C LEU A 125 -7.36 -25.67 -1.15
N SER A 126 -7.21 -24.98 -2.29
CA SER A 126 -6.71 -25.58 -3.54
C SER A 126 -5.27 -26.10 -3.44
N GLN A 127 -4.46 -25.50 -2.57
CA GLN A 127 -3.07 -25.92 -2.33
C GLN A 127 -2.99 -27.11 -1.36
N LYS A 128 -3.90 -27.19 -0.39
CA LYS A 128 -3.90 -28.21 0.67
C LYS A 128 -4.66 -29.48 0.27
N SER A 129 -5.62 -29.40 -0.63
CA SER A 129 -6.51 -30.50 -1.00
C SER A 129 -6.55 -30.77 -2.50
N ASP A 130 -6.66 -32.04 -2.86
CA ASP A 130 -6.84 -32.46 -4.26
C ASP A 130 -8.27 -32.18 -4.71
N LEU A 131 -8.44 -31.04 -5.41
CA LEU A 131 -9.72 -30.56 -5.96
C LEU A 131 -10.43 -31.57 -6.85
N SER A 132 -9.70 -32.50 -7.50
CA SER A 132 -10.29 -33.52 -8.37
C SER A 132 -11.18 -34.53 -7.62
N LYS A 133 -11.02 -34.63 -6.29
CA LYS A 133 -11.76 -35.58 -5.43
C LYS A 133 -12.95 -34.95 -4.71
N ILE A 134 -13.13 -33.63 -4.86
CA ILE A 134 -14.17 -32.87 -4.17
C ILE A 134 -15.39 -32.77 -5.08
N SER A 135 -16.52 -33.27 -4.59
CA SER A 135 -17.79 -33.27 -5.32
C SER A 135 -18.49 -31.92 -5.24
N SER A 136 -18.43 -31.27 -4.08
CA SER A 136 -19.09 -30.00 -3.81
C SER A 136 -18.56 -29.37 -2.52
N ILE A 137 -18.79 -28.07 -2.38
CA ILE A 137 -18.47 -27.29 -1.19
C ILE A 137 -19.78 -26.74 -0.61
N PHE A 138 -19.99 -26.85 0.69
CA PHE A 138 -21.06 -26.17 1.43
C PHE A 138 -20.46 -25.01 2.19
N LEU A 139 -20.96 -23.81 1.94
CA LEU A 139 -20.49 -22.56 2.53
C LEU A 139 -21.48 -22.09 3.60
N PHE A 140 -21.00 -22.01 4.84
CA PHE A 140 -21.74 -21.53 6.01
C PHE A 140 -21.17 -20.18 6.45
N SER A 141 -21.68 -19.11 5.87
CA SER A 141 -21.23 -17.72 6.09
C SER A 141 -22.41 -16.77 5.95
N ASP A 142 -22.29 -15.58 6.54
CA ASP A 142 -23.25 -14.49 6.36
C ASP A 142 -23.03 -13.69 5.06
N GLY A 143 -21.97 -13.98 4.30
CA GLY A 143 -21.77 -13.44 2.95
C GLY A 143 -21.18 -12.03 2.90
N TRP A 144 -20.63 -11.50 3.99
CA TRP A 144 -19.94 -10.20 3.99
C TRP A 144 -18.44 -10.40 3.73
N PHE A 145 -18.10 -10.65 2.47
CA PHE A 145 -16.72 -10.90 2.04
C PHE A 145 -16.00 -9.62 1.60
N LYS A 146 -14.75 -9.44 2.02
CA LYS A 146 -13.86 -8.31 1.64
C LYS A 146 -12.94 -8.67 0.47
N ASP A 147 -13.47 -9.42 -0.48
CA ASP A 147 -12.78 -9.84 -1.69
C ASP A 147 -12.82 -8.72 -2.74
N ASP A 148 -11.65 -8.42 -3.31
CA ASP A 148 -11.56 -7.47 -4.42
C ASP A 148 -12.06 -8.07 -5.75
N ASP A 149 -11.94 -9.40 -5.90
CA ASP A 149 -12.33 -10.16 -7.10
C ASP A 149 -12.79 -11.58 -6.72
N PHE A 150 -13.86 -12.05 -7.36
CA PHE A 150 -14.43 -13.38 -7.20
C PHE A 150 -14.16 -14.31 -8.40
N SER A 151 -13.32 -13.92 -9.36
CA SER A 151 -12.96 -14.72 -10.53
C SER A 151 -12.39 -16.11 -10.18
N LEU A 152 -11.76 -16.25 -9.02
CA LEU A 152 -11.27 -17.53 -8.52
C LEU A 152 -12.40 -18.55 -8.29
N ILE A 153 -13.58 -18.06 -7.87
CA ILE A 153 -14.73 -18.91 -7.55
C ILE A 153 -15.19 -19.66 -8.80
N SER A 154 -15.28 -18.98 -9.95
CA SER A 154 -15.67 -19.61 -11.21
C SER A 154 -14.55 -20.52 -11.77
N ALA A 155 -13.28 -20.22 -11.48
CA ALA A 155 -12.14 -21.03 -11.92
C ALA A 155 -12.06 -22.41 -11.25
N LEU A 156 -12.60 -22.57 -10.04
CA LEU A 156 -12.56 -23.83 -9.28
C LEU A 156 -13.35 -24.97 -9.92
N LYS A 157 -14.39 -24.66 -10.72
CA LYS A 157 -15.28 -25.65 -11.38
C LYS A 157 -15.87 -26.69 -10.41
N ILE A 158 -16.01 -26.34 -9.13
CA ILE A 158 -16.65 -27.16 -8.09
C ILE A 158 -17.92 -26.43 -7.65
N PRO A 159 -19.09 -27.10 -7.59
CA PRO A 159 -20.32 -26.47 -7.17
C PRO A 159 -20.26 -26.08 -5.68
N ILE A 160 -20.54 -24.79 -5.40
CA ILE A 160 -20.63 -24.24 -4.05
C ILE A 160 -22.09 -24.05 -3.69
N PHE A 161 -22.56 -24.79 -2.69
CA PHE A 161 -23.88 -24.62 -2.09
C PHE A 161 -23.77 -23.63 -0.94
N THR A 162 -24.58 -22.58 -0.96
CA THR A 162 -24.68 -21.61 0.13
C THR A 162 -25.95 -21.88 0.93
N VAL A 163 -25.97 -21.47 2.20
CA VAL A 163 -27.10 -21.73 3.10
C VAL A 163 -27.67 -20.42 3.63
N ASN A 164 -28.98 -20.23 3.49
CA ASN A 164 -29.68 -19.15 4.18
C ASN A 164 -30.06 -19.61 5.60
N PRO A 165 -29.54 -18.97 6.67
CA PRO A 165 -29.87 -19.32 8.05
C PRO A 165 -31.23 -18.78 8.54
N ASP A 166 -32.00 -18.09 7.68
CA ASP A 166 -33.21 -17.33 8.05
C ASP A 166 -32.97 -16.33 9.19
N PHE A 167 -31.77 -15.77 9.22
CA PHE A 167 -31.39 -14.77 10.21
C PHE A 167 -31.87 -13.38 9.78
N LYS A 168 -32.84 -12.83 10.50
CA LYS A 168 -33.31 -11.44 10.34
C LYS A 168 -33.15 -10.68 11.65
N SER A 169 -32.65 -9.45 11.55
CA SER A 169 -32.64 -8.50 12.66
C SER A 169 -34.01 -7.81 12.80
N ASP A 170 -34.71 -8.05 13.91
CA ASP A 170 -35.96 -7.35 14.23
C ASP A 170 -35.77 -6.13 15.15
N TYR A 171 -34.52 -5.77 15.47
CA TYR A 171 -34.23 -4.63 16.34
C TYR A 171 -33.93 -3.40 15.51
N PHE A 172 -34.24 -2.25 16.09
CA PHE A 172 -33.81 -0.99 15.54
C PHE A 172 -32.28 -0.87 15.54
N ASP A 173 -31.75 -0.19 14.54
CA ASP A 173 -30.31 0.03 14.32
C ASP A 173 -30.11 1.46 13.82
N LEU A 174 -29.14 2.16 14.40
CA LEU A 174 -28.65 3.44 13.92
C LEU A 174 -27.22 3.22 13.43
N MET A 175 -26.93 3.64 12.21
CA MET A 175 -25.62 3.44 11.63
C MET A 175 -25.12 4.68 10.90
N ILE A 176 -23.82 4.91 10.97
CA ILE A 176 -23.13 5.90 10.16
C ILE A 176 -22.69 5.21 8.87
N ASP A 177 -23.49 5.37 7.80
CA ASP A 177 -23.20 4.80 6.47
C ASP A 177 -21.93 5.41 5.85
N GLY A 178 -21.70 6.70 6.09
CA GLY A 178 -20.63 7.42 5.42
C GLY A 178 -20.26 8.73 6.09
N LEU A 179 -18.98 9.09 5.94
CA LEU A 179 -18.45 10.36 6.37
C LEU A 179 -17.61 10.97 5.23
N ASP A 180 -18.09 12.09 4.71
CA ASP A 180 -17.40 12.87 3.68
C ASP A 180 -16.73 14.09 4.32
N TYR A 181 -15.41 14.16 4.19
CA TYR A 181 -14.58 15.20 4.77
C TYR A 181 -13.28 15.40 4.00
N ASN A 182 -12.75 16.63 4.04
CA ASN A 182 -11.47 16.95 3.45
C ASN A 182 -10.33 16.32 4.26
N LYS A 183 -9.42 15.59 3.59
CA LYS A 183 -8.22 14.99 4.21
C LYS A 183 -7.26 16.03 4.77
N THR A 184 -7.28 17.23 4.20
CA THR A 184 -6.47 18.38 4.62
C THR A 184 -7.34 19.57 4.95
N ALA A 185 -7.03 20.23 6.07
CA ALA A 185 -7.62 21.51 6.47
C ALA A 185 -6.52 22.54 6.69
N TYR A 186 -6.85 23.82 6.56
CA TYR A 186 -5.95 24.91 6.94
C TYR A 186 -6.31 25.44 8.31
N LYS A 187 -5.29 25.74 9.10
CA LYS A 187 -5.46 26.29 10.44
C LYS A 187 -6.37 27.53 10.42
N GLY A 188 -7.44 27.49 11.21
CA GLY A 188 -8.41 28.57 11.36
C GLY A 188 -9.52 28.62 10.30
N GLU A 189 -9.47 27.82 9.25
CA GLU A 189 -10.53 27.75 8.24
C GLU A 189 -11.66 26.80 8.66
N SER A 190 -12.91 27.16 8.37
CA SER A 190 -14.06 26.29 8.63
C SER A 190 -14.03 25.09 7.68
N THR A 191 -13.92 23.89 8.24
CA THR A 191 -13.91 22.63 7.48
C THR A 191 -15.26 21.93 7.65
N PRO A 192 -15.99 21.64 6.55
CA PRO A 192 -17.24 20.91 6.62
C PRO A 192 -16.99 19.41 6.82
N LEU A 193 -17.80 18.78 7.67
CA LEU A 193 -17.87 17.34 7.90
C LEU A 193 -19.30 16.89 7.59
N LYS A 194 -19.50 16.15 6.51
CA LYS A 194 -20.81 15.67 6.07
C LYS A 194 -20.98 14.21 6.47
N ILE A 195 -21.91 13.95 7.37
CA ILE A 195 -22.18 12.62 7.91
C ILE A 195 -23.49 12.11 7.31
N GLN A 196 -23.47 10.90 6.80
CA GLN A 196 -24.63 10.17 6.33
C GLN A 196 -25.01 9.14 7.38
N ILE A 197 -26.25 9.21 7.85
CA ILE A 197 -26.77 8.37 8.91
C ILE A 197 -28.00 7.66 8.39
N ASN A 198 -28.06 6.37 8.65
CA ASN A 198 -29.15 5.51 8.25
C ASN A 198 -29.77 4.86 9.49
N SER A 199 -31.09 4.75 9.50
CA SER A 199 -31.86 4.14 10.57
C SER A 199 -32.63 2.95 10.02
N HIS A 200 -32.61 1.84 10.75
CA HIS A 200 -33.42 0.67 10.46
C HIS A 200 -34.38 0.47 11.62
N PHE A 201 -35.68 0.43 11.33
CA PHE A 201 -36.74 0.26 12.34
C PHE A 201 -36.69 1.27 13.51
N TYR A 202 -36.08 2.45 13.31
CA TYR A 202 -36.01 3.54 14.28
C TYR A 202 -36.62 4.82 13.70
N GLU A 203 -37.73 5.26 14.29
CA GLU A 203 -38.55 6.40 13.82
C GLU A 203 -38.60 7.55 14.84
N LYS A 204 -37.59 7.67 15.71
CA LYS A 204 -37.53 8.68 16.77
C LYS A 204 -36.37 9.65 16.56
N LYS A 205 -36.28 10.67 17.42
CA LYS A 205 -35.14 11.59 17.44
C LYS A 205 -33.88 10.93 17.97
N ALA A 206 -32.73 11.19 17.35
CA ALA A 206 -31.41 10.82 17.86
C ALA A 206 -30.50 12.05 17.93
N THR A 207 -29.41 11.95 18.69
CA THR A 207 -28.41 13.01 18.77
C THR A 207 -27.12 12.59 18.07
N VAL A 208 -26.52 13.51 17.34
CA VAL A 208 -25.24 13.33 16.66
C VAL A 208 -24.24 14.26 17.34
N LYS A 209 -23.17 13.70 17.89
CA LYS A 209 -22.14 14.40 18.66
C LYS A 209 -20.84 14.37 17.87
N LEU A 210 -20.23 15.53 17.63
CA LEU A 210 -18.87 15.67 17.11
C LEU A 210 -17.91 15.86 18.28
N ILE A 211 -16.98 14.91 18.44
CA ILE A 211 -16.02 14.85 19.54
C ILE A 211 -14.61 15.07 18.99
N ILE A 212 -13.87 16.03 19.55
CA ILE A 212 -12.48 16.32 19.18
C ILE A 212 -11.66 16.36 20.48
N LYS A 213 -10.52 15.65 20.52
CA LYS A 213 -9.69 15.49 21.73
C LYS A 213 -10.50 15.08 22.98
N ASN A 214 -11.42 14.13 22.82
CA ASN A 214 -12.33 13.63 23.87
C ASN A 214 -13.28 14.69 24.47
N LYS A 215 -13.49 15.83 23.80
CA LYS A 215 -14.51 16.82 24.18
C LYS A 215 -15.54 16.93 23.08
N THR A 216 -16.81 16.90 23.44
CA THR A 216 -17.91 17.19 22.50
C THR A 216 -17.86 18.66 22.12
N VAL A 217 -17.61 18.95 20.85
CA VAL A 217 -17.49 20.32 20.33
C VAL A 217 -18.82 20.82 19.80
N GLN A 218 -19.58 19.94 19.14
CA GLN A 218 -20.89 20.26 18.58
C GLN A 218 -21.84 19.07 18.75
N THR A 219 -23.13 19.38 18.93
CA THR A 219 -24.21 18.39 19.00
C THR A 219 -25.34 18.85 18.10
N LYS A 220 -25.91 17.94 17.31
CA LYS A 220 -27.10 18.18 16.48
C LYS A 220 -28.14 17.10 16.74
N ASN A 221 -29.42 17.49 16.72
CA ASN A 221 -30.52 16.55 16.84
C ASN A 221 -31.05 16.22 15.45
N VAL A 222 -31.33 14.94 15.23
CA VAL A 222 -31.85 14.41 13.97
C VAL A 222 -33.16 13.70 14.26
N ASP A 223 -34.11 13.81 13.34
CA ASP A 223 -35.40 13.12 13.43
C ASP A 223 -35.51 12.09 12.31
N PHE A 224 -35.86 10.86 12.66
CA PHE A 224 -36.00 9.73 11.74
C PHE A 224 -37.47 9.33 11.52
N ALA A 225 -38.43 10.15 11.97
CA ALA A 225 -39.86 9.86 11.84
C ALA A 225 -40.32 9.71 10.37
N ASP A 226 -39.84 10.58 9.47
CA ASP A 226 -40.28 10.62 8.07
C ASP A 226 -39.26 10.02 7.09
N ASN A 227 -38.02 9.82 7.53
CA ASN A 227 -36.94 9.42 6.63
C ASN A 227 -35.88 8.58 7.36
N ASN A 228 -35.60 7.40 6.81
CA ASN A 228 -34.60 6.48 7.36
C ASN A 228 -33.17 6.95 7.08
N PHE A 229 -32.97 7.81 6.08
CA PHE A 229 -31.65 8.32 5.72
C PHE A 229 -31.57 9.82 5.92
N VAL A 230 -30.64 10.28 6.76
CA VAL A 230 -30.45 11.69 7.08
C VAL A 230 -28.99 12.09 6.96
N THR A 231 -28.75 13.27 6.37
CA THR A 231 -27.41 13.86 6.26
C THR A 231 -27.25 15.01 7.27
N VAL A 232 -26.16 14.99 8.04
CA VAL A 232 -25.82 16.03 9.01
C VAL A 232 -24.48 16.66 8.67
N ASN A 233 -24.46 17.98 8.53
CA ASN A 233 -23.23 18.74 8.27
C ASN A 233 -22.73 19.41 9.55
N PHE A 234 -21.50 19.16 9.98
CA PHE A 234 -20.81 19.98 10.98
C PHE A 234 -19.80 20.90 10.31
N GLU A 235 -19.52 22.03 10.96
CA GLU A 235 -18.50 22.97 10.53
C GLU A 235 -17.57 23.25 11.71
N HIS A 236 -16.28 22.96 11.51
CA HIS A 236 -15.28 23.12 12.56
C HIS A 236 -13.98 23.74 12.04
N ALA A 237 -13.44 24.71 12.78
CA ALA A 237 -12.16 25.34 12.48
C ALA A 237 -11.05 24.83 13.41
N PHE A 238 -10.14 24.02 12.85
CA PHE A 238 -9.03 23.44 13.59
C PHE A 238 -7.94 24.48 13.89
N GLN A 239 -7.46 24.53 15.14
CA GLN A 239 -6.52 25.55 15.62
C GLN A 239 -5.06 25.06 15.72
N ASN A 240 -4.84 23.75 15.73
CA ASN A 240 -3.53 23.15 15.91
C ASN A 240 -3.09 22.46 14.62
N ASN A 241 -1.83 22.66 14.23
CA ASN A 241 -1.23 22.00 13.08
C ASN A 241 -0.99 20.50 13.38
N GLY A 242 -0.81 19.71 12.33
CA GLY A 242 -0.59 18.26 12.44
C GLY A 242 -1.86 17.45 12.32
N LEU A 243 -1.77 16.14 12.57
CA LEU A 243 -2.89 15.21 12.48
C LEU A 243 -3.88 15.47 13.64
N GLN A 244 -5.08 15.96 13.33
CA GLN A 244 -6.14 16.20 14.32
C GLN A 244 -7.18 15.10 14.25
N HIS A 245 -7.45 14.47 15.40
CA HIS A 245 -8.39 13.36 15.51
C HIS A 245 -9.78 13.88 15.86
N PHE A 246 -10.79 13.28 15.26
CA PHE A 246 -12.17 13.54 15.58
C PHE A 246 -12.97 12.23 15.58
N LYS A 247 -14.07 12.23 16.31
CA LYS A 247 -14.99 11.11 16.41
C LYS A 247 -16.40 11.63 16.28
N VAL A 248 -17.19 10.99 15.44
CA VAL A 248 -18.63 11.24 15.31
C VAL A 248 -19.35 10.09 16.00
N VAL A 249 -20.34 10.41 16.82
CA VAL A 249 -21.19 9.41 17.48
C VAL A 249 -22.64 9.77 17.25
N VAL A 250 -23.43 8.82 16.76
CA VAL A 250 -24.89 8.91 16.69
C VAL A 250 -25.50 8.05 17.80
N GLY A 251 -26.57 8.55 18.40
CA GLY A 251 -27.34 7.83 19.40
C GLY A 251 -27.78 8.74 20.55
N ASN A 252 -28.36 8.14 21.57
CA ASN A 252 -28.69 8.79 22.82
C ASN A 252 -28.36 7.84 23.97
N ASP A 253 -27.96 8.37 25.13
CA ASP A 253 -27.47 7.57 26.26
C ASP A 253 -28.58 6.67 26.86
N SER A 254 -29.83 6.85 26.44
CA SER A 254 -31.01 6.07 26.83
C SER A 254 -31.44 5.00 25.81
N LEU A 255 -30.75 4.86 24.66
CA LEU A 255 -31.09 3.86 23.63
C LEU A 255 -30.36 2.55 23.91
N ASP A 256 -31.12 1.46 24.07
CA ASP A 256 -30.60 0.11 24.24
C ASP A 256 -30.49 -0.59 22.89
N GLU A 257 -29.50 -0.15 22.11
CA GLU A 257 -29.18 -0.74 20.81
C GLU A 257 -28.16 -1.89 20.95
N ILE A 258 -28.37 -2.95 20.16
CA ILE A 258 -27.51 -4.15 20.18
C ILE A 258 -26.17 -3.87 19.51
N ASN A 259 -26.16 -3.22 18.35
CA ASN A 259 -24.93 -2.84 17.66
C ASN A 259 -24.55 -1.39 17.97
N LYS A 260 -23.52 -1.19 18.78
CA LYS A 260 -23.00 0.16 19.08
C LYS A 260 -21.73 0.47 18.29
N PHE A 261 -21.21 -0.48 17.51
CA PHE A 261 -19.97 -0.31 16.77
C PHE A 261 -20.16 0.57 15.54
N ASN A 262 -21.25 0.40 14.81
CA ASN A 262 -21.62 1.19 13.62
C ASN A 262 -22.23 2.58 13.95
N ASN A 263 -22.50 2.85 15.23
CA ASN A 263 -22.97 4.14 15.74
C ASN A 263 -21.85 5.18 15.91
N GLN A 264 -20.60 4.79 15.68
CA GLN A 264 -19.46 5.67 15.85
C GLN A 264 -18.51 5.57 14.68
N PHE A 265 -17.94 6.71 14.30
CA PHE A 265 -16.93 6.77 13.27
C PHE A 265 -15.77 7.64 13.75
N SER A 266 -14.56 7.07 13.70
CA SER A 266 -13.33 7.76 14.09
C SER A 266 -12.54 8.14 12.83
N GLY A 267 -12.18 9.41 12.72
CA GLY A 267 -11.45 9.96 11.57
C GLY A 267 -10.31 10.89 11.99
N ALA A 268 -9.50 11.29 11.01
CA ALA A 268 -8.40 12.22 11.24
C ALA A 268 -8.22 13.18 10.06
N ILE A 269 -7.86 14.44 10.33
CA ILE A 269 -7.60 15.47 9.32
C ILE A 269 -6.20 16.03 9.52
N GLN A 270 -5.44 16.13 8.43
CA GLN A 270 -4.13 16.78 8.44
C GLN A 270 -4.30 18.29 8.37
N VAL A 271 -3.95 19.00 9.45
CA VAL A 271 -4.05 20.46 9.49
C VAL A 271 -2.72 21.10 9.09
N LYS A 272 -2.74 21.83 7.98
CA LYS A 272 -1.59 22.59 7.44
C LYS A 272 -1.67 24.07 7.82
N ASN A 273 -0.52 24.74 7.80
CA ASN A 273 -0.45 26.18 8.06
C ASN A 273 -1.04 26.97 6.89
N SER A 274 -1.48 28.20 7.13
CA SER A 274 -2.21 29.07 6.20
C SER A 274 -1.47 29.40 4.88
N ARG A 275 -2.17 30.03 3.93
CA ARG A 275 -1.65 30.55 2.64
C ARG A 275 -0.23 31.15 2.75
N THR A 276 0.60 30.88 1.74
CA THR A 276 2.00 31.33 1.69
C THR A 276 2.07 32.85 1.61
N LYS A 277 2.62 33.48 2.65
CA LYS A 277 2.79 34.94 2.70
C LYS A 277 4.14 35.33 2.10
N ILE A 278 4.10 36.23 1.12
CA ILE A 278 5.27 36.77 0.42
C ILE A 278 5.39 38.25 0.77
N VAL A 279 6.56 38.69 1.22
CA VAL A 279 6.80 40.09 1.56
C VAL A 279 7.78 40.69 0.55
N LEU A 280 7.34 41.74 -0.14
CA LEU A 280 8.15 42.47 -1.10
C LEU A 280 8.58 43.80 -0.48
N ILE A 281 9.89 44.04 -0.40
CA ILE A 281 10.49 45.22 0.22
C ILE A 281 11.26 46.02 -0.83
N SER A 282 10.89 47.28 -1.00
CA SER A 282 11.56 48.20 -1.94
C SER A 282 11.72 49.59 -1.34
N GLU A 283 12.67 50.36 -1.84
CA GLU A 283 12.86 51.76 -1.45
C GLU A 283 11.81 52.70 -2.05
N LYS A 284 11.25 52.35 -3.21
CA LYS A 284 10.28 53.14 -3.96
C LYS A 284 9.27 52.24 -4.67
N LEU A 285 8.14 52.83 -5.05
CA LEU A 285 7.21 52.21 -6.00
C LEU A 285 7.78 52.42 -7.41
N ASN A 286 8.02 51.34 -8.15
CA ASN A 286 8.46 51.37 -9.55
C ASN A 286 7.72 50.28 -10.34
N TRP A 287 7.97 50.24 -11.66
CA TRP A 287 7.35 49.24 -12.53
C TRP A 287 7.75 47.80 -12.16
N GLU A 288 9.00 47.57 -11.74
CA GLU A 288 9.47 46.25 -11.26
C GLU A 288 8.60 45.73 -10.10
N VAL A 289 8.35 46.57 -9.09
CA VAL A 289 7.45 46.26 -7.96
C VAL A 289 6.05 45.89 -8.45
N LYS A 290 5.49 46.68 -9.37
CA LYS A 290 4.13 46.47 -9.88
C LYS A 290 4.01 45.10 -10.56
N PHE A 291 4.87 44.82 -11.54
CA PHE A 291 4.77 43.58 -12.33
C PHE A 291 5.08 42.33 -11.52
N ILE A 292 5.96 42.39 -10.51
CA ILE A 292 6.16 41.26 -9.58
C ILE A 292 4.92 41.05 -8.70
N ILE A 293 4.29 42.12 -8.19
CA ILE A 293 3.04 42.00 -7.43
C ILE A 293 1.93 41.40 -8.28
N ASP A 294 1.81 41.82 -9.53
CA ASP A 294 0.81 41.28 -10.47
C ASP A 294 1.11 39.80 -10.77
N ALA A 295 2.39 39.42 -10.90
CA ALA A 295 2.81 38.03 -11.05
C ALA A 295 2.46 37.14 -9.84
N ILE A 296 2.53 37.69 -8.62
CA ILE A 296 2.16 36.95 -7.41
C ILE A 296 0.64 36.78 -7.31
N LYS A 297 -0.13 37.78 -7.73
CA LYS A 297 -1.59 37.82 -7.55
C LYS A 297 -2.37 36.86 -8.43
N THR A 298 -1.78 36.34 -9.50
CA THR A 298 -2.44 35.33 -10.35
C THR A 298 -2.61 33.99 -9.66
N ASN A 299 -1.78 33.69 -8.65
CA ASN A 299 -1.91 32.48 -7.85
C ASN A 299 -2.71 32.76 -6.55
N SER A 300 -3.90 32.19 -6.44
CA SER A 300 -4.80 32.36 -5.29
C SER A 300 -4.24 31.80 -3.96
N ARG A 301 -3.19 30.97 -4.03
CA ARG A 301 -2.51 30.40 -2.85
C ARG A 301 -1.55 31.38 -2.17
N TRP A 302 -1.18 32.45 -2.85
CA TRP A 302 -0.21 33.42 -2.35
C TRP A 302 -0.89 34.69 -1.86
N ASN A 303 -0.31 35.28 -0.81
CA ASN A 303 -0.67 36.61 -0.36
C ASN A 303 0.57 37.50 -0.37
N VAL A 304 0.53 38.58 -1.16
CA VAL A 304 1.65 39.52 -1.27
C VAL A 304 1.44 40.74 -0.38
N GLN A 305 2.47 41.08 0.38
CA GLN A 305 2.53 42.29 1.17
C GLN A 305 3.69 43.17 0.72
N PHE A 306 3.38 44.39 0.29
CA PHE A 306 4.39 45.37 -0.11
C PHE A 306 4.79 46.28 1.05
N LEU A 307 6.09 46.42 1.29
CA LEU A 307 6.67 47.31 2.29
C LEU A 307 7.63 48.30 1.63
N ARG A 308 7.41 49.60 1.85
CA ARG A 308 8.31 50.66 1.39
C ARG A 308 9.31 51.01 2.49
N LYS A 309 10.61 50.93 2.18
CA LYS A 309 11.71 51.23 3.11
C LYS A 309 12.42 52.52 2.69
N SER A 310 12.16 53.60 3.43
CA SER A 310 12.87 54.88 3.27
C SER A 310 13.53 55.27 4.61
N ASN A 311 13.06 56.34 5.27
CA ASN A 311 13.50 56.74 6.62
C ASN A 311 12.86 55.87 7.72
N GLY A 312 11.99 54.95 7.33
CA GLY A 312 11.30 53.97 8.15
C GLY A 312 10.72 52.88 7.25
N LEU A 313 10.15 51.84 7.86
CA LEU A 313 9.41 50.81 7.15
C LEU A 313 7.92 51.19 7.15
N PHE A 314 7.33 51.24 5.97
CA PHE A 314 5.93 51.63 5.78
C PHE A 314 5.17 50.54 5.05
N ASN A 315 4.00 50.19 5.59
CA ASN A 315 2.98 49.42 4.89
C ASN A 315 1.92 50.40 4.44
N GLN A 316 1.76 50.57 3.13
CA GLN A 316 0.98 51.66 2.54
C GLN A 316 1.44 53.03 3.07
N GLN A 317 0.63 53.69 3.89
CA GLN A 317 0.93 54.99 4.52
C GLN A 317 1.25 54.88 6.02
N LYS A 318 1.13 53.69 6.63
CA LYS A 318 1.34 53.49 8.07
C LYS A 318 2.75 52.99 8.35
N ARG A 319 3.42 53.61 9.34
CA ARG A 319 4.72 53.13 9.82
C ARG A 319 4.54 51.81 10.56
N THR A 320 5.34 50.81 10.22
CA THR A 320 5.25 49.45 10.77
C THR A 320 6.64 48.95 11.19
N THR A 321 6.69 47.79 11.84
CA THR A 321 7.93 47.11 12.22
C THR A 321 8.11 45.83 11.42
N LEU A 322 9.35 45.54 11.03
CA LEU A 322 9.66 44.38 10.19
C LEU A 322 9.23 43.06 10.85
N LYS A 323 9.33 42.97 12.19
CA LYS A 323 8.96 41.78 12.96
C LYS A 323 7.48 41.41 12.79
N ASN A 324 6.59 42.39 12.78
CA ASN A 324 5.15 42.14 12.66
C ASN A 324 4.78 41.68 11.25
N GLU A 325 5.42 42.25 10.23
CA GLU A 325 5.07 41.99 8.84
C GLU A 325 5.71 40.72 8.27
N ILE A 326 6.88 40.32 8.78
CA ILE A 326 7.56 39.07 8.35
C ILE A 326 7.00 37.84 9.08
N ASN A 327 6.18 38.00 10.13
CA ASN A 327 5.61 36.85 10.81
C ASN A 327 4.82 35.97 9.83
N ASP A 328 5.10 34.67 9.84
CA ASP A 328 4.54 33.65 8.94
C ASP A 328 4.81 33.85 7.44
N ALA A 329 5.75 34.74 7.07
CA ALA A 329 6.24 34.83 5.69
C ALA A 329 7.02 33.57 5.30
N SER A 330 7.04 33.24 4.00
CA SER A 330 7.84 32.14 3.45
C SER A 330 8.90 32.63 2.47
N LEU A 331 8.71 33.82 1.90
CA LEU A 331 9.64 34.44 0.95
C LEU A 331 9.75 35.95 1.19
N LEU A 332 10.99 36.47 1.18
CA LEU A 332 11.27 37.90 1.11
C LEU A 332 11.88 38.26 -0.24
N ILE A 333 11.29 39.25 -0.91
CA ILE A 333 11.78 39.79 -2.18
C ILE A 333 12.28 41.22 -1.92
N PHE A 334 13.51 41.50 -2.28
CA PHE A 334 14.12 42.83 -2.13
C PHE A 334 14.38 43.44 -3.50
N ILE A 335 13.97 44.69 -3.69
CA ILE A 335 14.27 45.46 -4.91
C ILE A 335 15.07 46.70 -4.51
N ASN A 336 16.31 46.79 -4.99
CA ASN A 336 17.27 47.81 -4.60
C ASN A 336 17.92 48.45 -5.84
N GLU A 337 17.54 49.67 -6.21
CA GLU A 337 18.17 50.42 -7.31
C GLU A 337 19.15 51.49 -6.80
N ASN A 338 18.89 52.05 -5.63
CA ASN A 338 19.66 53.12 -5.03
C ASN A 338 20.48 52.61 -3.84
N ASN A 339 19.89 52.54 -2.66
CA ASN A 339 20.61 52.23 -1.42
C ASN A 339 19.65 51.83 -0.28
N LEU A 340 18.92 50.73 -0.49
CA LEU A 340 18.10 50.10 0.53
C LEU A 340 19.00 49.73 1.74
N LYS A 341 18.66 50.25 2.92
CA LYS A 341 19.43 50.03 4.17
C LYS A 341 18.54 49.49 5.27
N PHE A 342 19.06 48.53 6.02
CA PHE A 342 18.42 47.99 7.21
C PHE A 342 19.22 48.32 8.46
N SER A 343 18.51 48.62 9.54
CA SER A 343 19.09 48.75 10.87
C SER A 343 19.62 47.40 11.37
N GLN A 344 20.48 47.42 12.39
CA GLN A 344 21.05 46.19 12.98
C GLN A 344 19.97 45.25 13.52
N ASN A 345 18.85 45.79 14.04
CA ASN A 345 17.72 44.98 14.51
C ASN A 345 16.97 44.33 13.34
N GLU A 346 16.71 45.07 12.26
CA GLU A 346 16.07 44.53 11.05
C GLU A 346 16.94 43.46 10.40
N LYS A 347 18.26 43.65 10.34
CA LYS A 347 19.22 42.65 9.87
C LYS A 347 19.08 41.33 10.64
N LYS A 348 19.07 41.37 11.98
CA LYS A 348 18.91 40.17 12.81
C LYS A 348 17.58 39.45 12.55
N ILE A 349 16.50 40.19 12.30
CA ILE A 349 15.19 39.61 11.98
C ILE A 349 15.26 38.86 10.64
N ILE A 350 15.87 39.45 9.62
CA ILE A 350 16.04 38.83 8.29
C ILE A 350 16.96 37.60 8.38
N GLU A 351 18.06 37.68 9.15
CA GLU A 351 18.96 36.55 9.40
C GLU A 351 18.24 35.40 10.13
N ASN A 352 17.39 35.70 11.12
CA ASN A 352 16.61 34.67 11.82
C ASN A 352 15.55 34.04 10.91
N PHE A 353 14.85 34.85 10.11
CA PHE A 353 13.91 34.36 9.10
C PHE A 353 14.59 33.39 8.12
N HIS A 354 15.79 33.74 7.66
CA HIS A 354 16.53 32.92 6.73
C HIS A 354 17.03 31.61 7.38
N LYS A 355 17.39 31.62 8.66
CA LYS A 355 17.72 30.40 9.44
C LYS A 355 16.53 29.44 9.60
N THR A 356 15.29 29.92 9.47
CA THR A 356 14.07 29.10 9.55
C THR A 356 13.59 28.65 8.15
N ASP A 357 14.51 28.42 7.21
CA ASP A 357 14.28 28.02 5.81
C ASP A 357 13.46 29.03 4.98
N GLY A 358 13.49 30.31 5.34
CA GLY A 358 12.89 31.37 4.54
C GLY A 358 13.71 31.70 3.30
N GLY A 359 13.07 31.69 2.12
CA GLY A 359 13.71 32.03 0.85
C GLY A 359 13.95 33.54 0.68
N LEU A 360 15.02 33.89 -0.02
CA LEU A 360 15.40 35.28 -0.29
C LEU A 360 15.64 35.52 -1.79
N ILE A 361 14.99 36.52 -2.36
CA ILE A 361 15.24 36.98 -3.73
C ILE A 361 15.66 38.44 -3.70
N PHE A 362 16.72 38.77 -4.45
CA PHE A 362 17.26 40.12 -4.57
C PHE A 362 17.24 40.57 -6.03
N PHE A 363 16.76 41.79 -6.30
CA PHE A 363 16.84 42.48 -7.58
C PHE A 363 17.66 43.77 -7.45
N GLY A 364 18.58 43.97 -8.38
CA GLY A 364 19.42 45.16 -8.50
C GLY A 364 20.71 45.09 -7.67
N LYS A 365 21.04 46.20 -7.00
CA LYS A 365 22.30 46.38 -6.26
C LYS A 365 22.36 45.50 -5.00
N PRO A 366 23.53 44.99 -4.60
CA PRO A 366 23.68 44.32 -3.31
C PRO A 366 23.35 45.26 -2.15
N ILE A 367 22.66 44.72 -1.14
CA ILE A 367 22.29 45.46 0.05
C ILE A 367 23.44 45.38 1.06
N SER A 368 24.17 46.49 1.22
CA SER A 368 25.38 46.55 2.07
C SER A 368 25.16 46.04 3.50
N THR A 369 24.00 46.37 4.08
CA THR A 369 23.64 45.93 5.44
C THR A 369 23.42 44.41 5.56
N LEU A 370 23.05 43.73 4.47
CA LEU A 370 22.78 42.29 4.38
C LEU A 370 23.91 41.52 3.67
N SER A 371 25.11 42.09 3.59
CA SER A 371 26.26 41.50 2.88
C SER A 371 26.62 40.08 3.32
N ASN A 372 26.28 39.68 4.55
CA ASN A 372 26.50 38.32 5.05
C ASN A 372 25.57 37.28 4.40
N LEU A 373 24.37 37.71 4.02
CA LEU A 373 23.32 36.87 3.45
C LEU A 373 23.38 36.85 1.92
N THR A 374 23.69 37.98 1.26
CA THR A 374 23.69 38.05 -0.21
C THR A 374 24.78 37.14 -0.81
N PRO A 375 24.50 36.44 -1.93
CA PRO A 375 25.50 35.61 -2.62
C PRO A 375 26.56 36.43 -3.35
N VAL A 376 26.41 37.76 -3.37
CA VAL A 376 27.28 38.71 -4.06
C VAL A 376 27.84 39.77 -3.10
N GLN A 377 28.93 40.40 -3.53
CA GLN A 377 29.56 41.57 -2.92
C GLN A 377 29.48 42.78 -3.86
N ASN A 378 29.58 43.99 -3.30
CA ASN A 378 29.60 45.22 -4.09
C ASN A 378 30.83 45.30 -4.99
N SER A 379 30.62 45.71 -6.24
CA SER A 379 31.71 46.16 -7.11
C SER A 379 32.16 47.58 -6.73
N LYS A 380 33.37 47.96 -7.16
CA LYS A 380 33.84 49.35 -7.11
C LYS A 380 33.14 50.23 -8.16
N ILE A 381 32.52 49.61 -9.17
CA ILE A 381 31.77 50.31 -10.23
C ILE A 381 30.34 50.53 -9.76
N ASN A 382 29.97 51.80 -9.54
CA ASN A 382 28.65 52.20 -9.04
C ASN A 382 27.67 52.64 -10.14
N SER A 383 28.14 52.78 -11.38
CA SER A 383 27.32 53.12 -12.54
C SER A 383 26.42 51.94 -12.95
N SER A 384 25.30 52.27 -13.58
CA SER A 384 24.37 51.30 -14.16
C SER A 384 24.34 51.45 -15.66
N PHE A 385 24.20 50.35 -16.39
CA PHE A 385 24.17 50.32 -17.85
C PHE A 385 23.01 49.46 -18.33
N GLU A 386 22.69 49.49 -19.63
CA GLU A 386 21.66 48.63 -20.22
C GLU A 386 22.30 47.64 -21.21
N THR A 387 21.98 46.34 -21.05
CA THR A 387 22.42 45.29 -21.99
C THR A 387 21.53 44.05 -21.83
N THR A 388 21.67 43.09 -22.74
CA THR A 388 21.05 41.76 -22.62
C THR A 388 21.99 40.79 -21.90
N PHE A 389 21.48 39.62 -21.50
CA PHE A 389 22.29 38.57 -20.87
C PHE A 389 22.14 37.24 -21.60
N SER A 390 23.11 36.35 -21.40
CA SER A 390 23.11 34.98 -21.91
C SER A 390 23.32 33.98 -20.77
N THR A 391 22.73 32.80 -20.90
CA THR A 391 22.82 31.74 -19.89
C THR A 391 24.17 31.04 -19.92
N THR A 392 24.59 30.52 -18.77
CA THR A 392 25.80 29.69 -18.64
C THR A 392 25.45 28.20 -18.70
N LYS A 393 26.46 27.33 -18.76
CA LYS A 393 26.25 25.86 -18.67
C LYS A 393 25.61 25.44 -17.33
N ASN A 394 25.82 26.17 -16.25
CA ASN A 394 25.21 25.82 -14.96
C ASN A 394 23.69 26.05 -14.96
N CYS A 395 23.21 26.94 -15.83
CA CYS A 395 21.80 27.23 -16.01
C CYS A 395 20.98 25.99 -16.40
N SER A 396 21.56 25.09 -17.20
CA SER A 396 20.85 23.90 -17.70
C SER A 396 20.63 22.82 -16.64
N LYS A 397 21.20 22.97 -15.43
CA LYS A 397 20.89 22.11 -14.29
C LYS A 397 19.49 22.39 -13.73
N TYR A 398 18.91 23.56 -14.05
CA TYR A 398 17.71 24.07 -13.43
C TYR A 398 16.62 24.32 -14.48
N GLU A 399 15.54 23.54 -14.45
CA GLU A 399 14.50 23.61 -15.49
C GLU A 399 13.80 24.98 -15.48
N THR A 400 13.69 25.64 -14.31
CA THR A 400 13.10 26.99 -14.17
C THR A 400 13.75 28.01 -15.11
N PHE A 401 15.05 27.86 -15.38
CA PHE A 401 15.81 28.78 -16.21
C PHE A 401 15.94 28.34 -17.67
N ASN A 402 15.46 27.15 -18.04
CA ASN A 402 15.45 26.67 -19.44
C ASN A 402 14.55 27.50 -20.35
N ILE A 403 13.65 28.31 -19.78
CA ILE A 403 12.88 29.29 -20.56
C ILE A 403 13.81 30.26 -21.33
N PHE A 404 14.98 30.59 -20.77
CA PHE A 404 15.92 31.51 -21.41
C PHE A 404 16.65 30.91 -22.60
N SER A 405 16.87 29.59 -22.64
CA SER A 405 17.47 28.94 -23.82
C SER A 405 16.46 28.77 -24.96
N LYS A 406 15.17 28.65 -24.63
CA LYS A 406 14.06 28.52 -25.59
C LYS A 406 13.56 29.87 -26.14
N THR A 407 13.89 30.99 -25.49
CA THR A 407 13.38 32.31 -25.85
C THR A 407 14.38 33.06 -26.73
N LYS A 408 13.94 33.51 -27.91
CA LYS A 408 14.81 34.19 -28.88
C LYS A 408 15.14 35.63 -28.49
N ASN A 409 14.21 36.35 -27.83
CA ASN A 409 14.34 37.77 -27.54
C ASN A 409 14.12 38.07 -26.05
N ILE A 410 15.17 38.51 -25.34
CA ILE A 410 15.09 38.99 -23.94
C ILE A 410 15.44 40.49 -23.91
N PRO A 411 14.68 41.34 -23.21
CA PRO A 411 14.92 42.78 -23.24
C PRO A 411 16.22 43.21 -22.60
N PRO A 412 16.80 44.34 -23.08
CA PRO A 412 17.85 45.00 -22.35
C PRO A 412 17.39 45.33 -20.93
N VAL A 413 18.12 44.81 -19.97
CA VAL A 413 17.92 45.06 -18.54
C VAL A 413 18.91 46.10 -18.06
N ARG A 414 18.52 46.84 -17.03
CA ARG A 414 19.42 47.79 -16.37
C ARG A 414 20.26 47.04 -15.35
N TYR A 415 21.55 46.86 -15.62
CA TYR A 415 22.42 46.06 -14.79
C TYR A 415 23.38 46.85 -13.89
N PHE A 416 23.87 46.16 -12.87
CA PHE A 416 24.86 46.64 -11.91
C PHE A 416 26.02 45.65 -11.80
N TYR A 417 27.23 46.16 -11.65
CA TYR A 417 28.39 45.30 -11.44
C TYR A 417 28.39 44.71 -10.03
N VAL A 418 28.55 43.39 -9.94
CA VAL A 418 28.59 42.64 -8.69
C VAL A 418 29.72 41.60 -8.74
N ASN A 419 30.28 41.30 -7.58
CA ASN A 419 31.29 40.25 -7.41
C ASN A 419 30.65 39.02 -6.75
N PRO A 420 30.44 37.90 -7.46
CA PRO A 420 29.91 36.67 -6.87
C PRO A 420 30.84 36.09 -5.79
N LYS A 421 30.28 35.51 -4.73
CA LYS A 421 31.04 34.79 -3.71
C LYS A 421 31.37 33.37 -4.18
N VAL A 422 32.41 32.75 -3.60
CA VAL A 422 32.89 31.41 -3.98
C VAL A 422 31.79 30.34 -3.91
N GLN A 423 30.86 30.44 -2.96
CA GLN A 423 29.76 29.49 -2.77
C GLN A 423 28.52 29.76 -3.65
N SER A 424 28.66 30.52 -4.74
CA SER A 424 27.53 30.89 -5.60
C SER A 424 27.71 30.42 -7.03
N GLU A 425 26.64 29.90 -7.61
CA GLU A 425 26.59 29.50 -9.01
C GLU A 425 26.13 30.66 -9.88
N ILE A 426 26.86 30.93 -10.97
CA ILE A 426 26.51 31.97 -11.94
C ILE A 426 25.66 31.33 -13.03
N LEU A 427 24.37 31.63 -13.07
CA LEU A 427 23.41 31.06 -14.03
C LEU A 427 23.35 31.84 -15.33
N ALA A 428 23.59 33.15 -15.30
CA ALA A 428 23.63 33.99 -16.49
C ALA A 428 24.70 35.08 -16.36
N LYS A 429 25.20 35.55 -17.50
CA LYS A 429 26.19 36.63 -17.63
C LYS A 429 25.69 37.70 -18.59
N PHE A 430 26.01 38.95 -18.32
CA PHE A 430 25.70 40.05 -19.22
C PHE A 430 26.52 39.96 -20.51
N ASN A 431 25.96 40.44 -21.61
CA ASN A 431 26.62 40.57 -22.89
C ASN A 431 27.43 41.89 -22.92
N ASN A 432 28.32 42.07 -21.95
CA ASN A 432 29.30 43.15 -21.88
C ASN A 432 30.72 42.58 -22.04
N ASP A 433 31.71 43.44 -22.23
CA ASP A 433 33.10 43.02 -22.48
C ASP A 433 33.66 42.13 -21.36
N GLU A 434 33.29 42.41 -20.11
CA GLU A 434 33.74 41.66 -18.93
C GLU A 434 32.95 40.37 -18.65
N LYS A 435 31.84 40.14 -19.38
CA LYS A 435 30.87 39.06 -19.13
C LYS A 435 30.50 38.94 -17.64
N SER A 436 30.15 40.07 -17.04
CA SER A 436 29.83 40.17 -15.60
C SER A 436 28.60 39.33 -15.24
N ALA A 437 28.51 38.88 -13.99
CA ALA A 437 27.42 37.99 -13.54
C ALA A 437 26.06 38.70 -13.50
N ALA A 438 25.05 38.09 -14.13
CA ALA A 438 23.69 38.63 -14.22
C ALA A 438 22.72 37.95 -13.23
N ILE A 439 22.73 36.61 -13.19
CA ILE A 439 21.89 35.81 -12.28
C ILE A 439 22.81 34.94 -11.45
N ILE A 440 22.72 35.06 -10.13
CA ILE A 440 23.57 34.36 -9.16
C ILE A 440 22.68 33.59 -8.20
N LEU A 441 22.91 32.29 -8.07
CA LEU A 441 22.17 31.40 -7.20
C LEU A 441 23.07 30.85 -6.08
N ASN A 442 22.53 30.80 -4.87
CA ASN A 442 23.06 29.95 -3.80
C ASN A 442 21.92 29.02 -3.35
N ASP A 443 21.88 27.82 -3.94
CA ASP A 443 20.79 26.86 -3.74
C ASP A 443 20.81 26.22 -2.35
N GLU A 444 22.01 25.98 -1.79
CA GLU A 444 22.15 25.51 -0.41
C GLU A 444 21.46 26.44 0.58
N ARG A 445 21.62 27.75 0.39
CA ARG A 445 20.99 28.79 1.20
C ARG A 445 19.66 29.28 0.64
N ASN A 446 19.09 28.71 -0.43
CA ASN A 446 17.83 29.19 -1.00
C ASN A 446 17.82 30.72 -1.25
N ILE A 447 18.90 31.26 -1.84
CA ILE A 447 19.05 32.69 -2.17
C ILE A 447 19.28 32.90 -3.66
N LEU A 448 18.49 33.77 -4.27
CA LEU A 448 18.65 34.18 -5.67
C LEU A 448 18.92 35.68 -5.78
N HIS A 449 19.90 36.06 -6.60
CA HIS A 449 20.24 37.46 -6.85
C HIS A 449 20.26 37.75 -8.35
N PHE A 450 19.36 38.64 -8.78
CA PHE A 450 19.36 39.28 -10.09
C PHE A 450 20.13 40.59 -10.00
N ALA A 451 21.30 40.67 -10.64
CA ALA A 451 22.16 41.85 -10.65
C ALA A 451 21.65 42.97 -11.58
N PHE A 452 20.34 42.98 -11.84
CA PHE A 452 19.68 43.91 -12.75
C PHE A 452 18.26 44.23 -12.29
N THR A 453 17.72 45.30 -12.85
CA THR A 453 16.31 45.70 -12.78
C THR A 453 15.79 46.03 -14.19
N ASN A 454 14.55 46.49 -14.29
CA ASN A 454 13.83 46.69 -15.55
C ASN A 454 13.54 45.38 -16.29
N PHE A 455 13.46 44.27 -15.56
CA PHE A 455 13.13 42.98 -16.14
C PHE A 455 11.65 42.86 -16.49
N TRP A 456 10.80 43.64 -15.81
CA TRP A 456 9.39 43.81 -16.13
C TRP A 456 9.11 44.17 -17.61
N LYS A 457 10.07 44.77 -18.32
CA LYS A 457 9.95 45.07 -19.76
C LYS A 457 9.68 43.80 -20.58
N TRP A 458 10.09 42.62 -20.09
CA TRP A 458 9.89 41.35 -20.80
C TRP A 458 8.41 40.99 -20.93
N GLN A 459 7.58 41.34 -19.94
CA GLN A 459 6.13 41.18 -20.03
C GLN A 459 5.50 41.96 -21.19
N LEU A 460 6.15 43.04 -21.67
CA LEU A 460 5.65 43.89 -22.75
C LEU A 460 6.26 43.55 -24.13
N TRP A 461 7.12 42.53 -24.20
CA TRP A 461 7.75 42.08 -25.44
C TRP A 461 7.02 40.91 -26.07
N ASP A 462 7.43 40.54 -27.28
CA ASP A 462 6.98 39.33 -27.97
C ASP A 462 7.37 38.12 -27.10
N ASP A 463 6.40 37.31 -26.68
CA ASP A 463 6.46 36.30 -25.60
C ASP A 463 6.30 36.82 -24.14
N GLY A 464 5.54 37.90 -23.90
CA GLY A 464 5.35 38.50 -22.58
C GLY A 464 4.84 37.55 -21.48
N ASP A 465 4.02 36.54 -21.81
CA ASP A 465 3.52 35.56 -20.84
C ASP A 465 4.65 34.75 -20.17
N LYS A 466 5.80 34.61 -20.85
CA LYS A 466 6.97 33.93 -20.30
C LYS A 466 7.58 34.64 -19.09
N TYR A 467 7.49 35.97 -19.01
CA TYR A 467 7.94 36.70 -17.82
C TYR A 467 7.09 36.28 -16.62
N HIS A 468 5.77 36.23 -16.81
CA HIS A 468 4.84 35.84 -15.77
C HIS A 468 5.12 34.43 -15.27
N ASP A 469 5.24 33.47 -16.18
CA ASP A 469 5.53 32.07 -15.86
C ASP A 469 6.88 31.93 -15.15
N PHE A 470 7.90 32.62 -15.61
CA PHE A 470 9.23 32.59 -15.00
C PHE A 470 9.24 33.14 -13.58
N ILE A 471 8.64 34.32 -13.36
CA ILE A 471 8.53 34.90 -12.01
C ILE A 471 7.67 34.01 -11.12
N GLY A 472 6.57 33.46 -11.63
CA GLY A 472 5.73 32.49 -10.93
C GLY A 472 6.51 31.26 -10.49
N ASN A 473 7.30 30.66 -11.37
CA ASN A 473 8.10 29.47 -11.08
C ASN A 473 9.19 29.76 -10.04
N ILE A 474 9.89 30.90 -10.13
CA ILE A 474 10.86 31.31 -9.12
C ILE A 474 10.20 31.55 -7.77
N ILE A 475 9.07 32.24 -7.75
CA ILE A 475 8.37 32.50 -6.49
C ILE A 475 7.89 31.19 -5.88
N THR A 476 7.39 30.26 -6.70
CA THR A 476 7.03 28.90 -6.26
C THR A 476 8.24 28.19 -5.65
N TRP A 477 9.37 28.17 -6.36
CA TRP A 477 10.61 27.55 -5.89
C TRP A 477 10.99 28.11 -4.52
N PHE A 478 11.15 29.43 -4.41
CA PHE A 478 11.76 30.07 -3.25
C PHE A 478 10.79 30.29 -2.08
N ALA A 479 9.47 30.32 -2.34
CA ALA A 479 8.46 30.41 -1.30
C ALA A 479 8.09 29.04 -0.70
N GLN A 480 8.30 27.95 -1.44
CA GLN A 480 8.19 26.61 -0.88
C GLN A 480 9.37 26.30 0.03
N LYS A 481 9.07 25.75 1.20
CA LYS A 481 10.09 25.06 2.00
C LYS A 481 10.57 23.85 1.20
N LYS A 482 11.85 23.50 1.27
CA LYS A 482 12.38 22.29 0.59
C LYS A 482 11.57 21.03 0.92
N SER A 483 10.97 20.97 2.11
CA SER A 483 10.04 19.91 2.56
C SER A 483 8.74 19.77 1.75
N GLU A 484 8.37 20.74 0.91
CA GLU A 484 7.13 20.73 0.12
C GLU A 484 7.31 20.18 -1.30
N ARG A 485 8.55 19.85 -1.72
CA ARG A 485 8.82 19.17 -3.01
C ARG A 485 8.88 17.65 -2.89
N PHE A 486 9.11 17.16 -1.68
CA PHE A 486 9.16 15.74 -1.36
C PHE A 486 7.94 15.44 -0.48
N VAL A 487 6.79 15.21 -1.12
CA VAL A 487 5.50 15.15 -0.45
C VAL A 487 5.01 13.73 -0.37
N ALA A 488 4.86 13.24 0.85
CA ALA A 488 4.19 11.99 1.11
C ALA A 488 2.76 12.22 1.61
N PHE A 489 1.83 11.40 1.13
CA PHE A 489 0.46 11.40 1.58
C PHE A 489 -0.10 9.98 1.58
N THR A 490 -1.01 9.75 2.52
CA THR A 490 -1.75 8.51 2.65
C THR A 490 -3.08 8.62 1.91
N ASP A 491 -3.62 7.50 1.43
CA ASP A 491 -4.93 7.51 0.77
C ASP A 491 -6.08 7.82 1.74
N LYS A 492 -5.93 7.47 3.02
CA LYS A 492 -6.81 7.88 4.13
C LYS A 492 -5.95 8.33 5.31
N ASN A 493 -6.50 9.13 6.21
CA ASN A 493 -5.80 9.53 7.44
C ASN A 493 -6.11 8.59 8.62
N SER A 494 -7.15 7.77 8.48
CA SER A 494 -7.61 6.79 9.45
C SER A 494 -8.00 5.51 8.71
N TYR A 495 -7.57 4.38 9.24
CA TYR A 495 -7.77 3.05 8.68
C TYR A 495 -8.32 2.12 9.75
N PHE A 496 -8.98 1.05 9.34
CA PHE A 496 -9.36 -0.06 10.20
C PHE A 496 -8.24 -1.10 10.32
N LEU A 497 -8.38 -2.01 11.27
CA LEU A 497 -7.47 -3.16 11.41
C LEU A 497 -7.44 -3.99 10.12
N ASN A 498 -6.23 -4.37 9.69
CA ASN A 498 -5.95 -5.14 8.47
C ASN A 498 -6.45 -4.51 7.16
N GLU A 499 -6.82 -3.23 7.18
CA GLU A 499 -7.12 -2.48 5.97
C GLU A 499 -5.84 -2.26 5.15
N ASN A 500 -5.97 -2.24 3.82
CA ASN A 500 -4.88 -1.90 2.92
C ASN A 500 -4.54 -0.42 3.04
N ILE A 501 -3.36 -0.13 3.55
CA ILE A 501 -2.82 1.23 3.65
C ILE A 501 -1.95 1.49 2.43
N LYS A 502 -2.24 2.55 1.67
CA LYS A 502 -1.42 3.01 0.55
C LYS A 502 -0.79 4.35 0.88
N ILE A 503 0.53 4.36 0.98
CA ILE A 503 1.32 5.59 1.10
C ILE A 503 1.90 5.91 -0.27
N THR A 504 1.69 7.15 -0.71
CA THR A 504 2.18 7.67 -1.99
C THR A 504 3.15 8.81 -1.71
N LEU A 505 4.26 8.82 -2.43
CA LEU A 505 5.27 9.86 -2.43
C LEU A 505 5.31 10.50 -3.82
N SER A 506 5.13 11.81 -3.86
CA SER A 506 5.38 12.65 -5.01
C SER A 506 6.63 13.45 -4.74
N ALA A 507 7.65 13.25 -5.57
CA ALA A 507 8.89 14.01 -5.51
C ALA A 507 9.01 14.86 -6.76
N PHE A 508 9.22 16.15 -6.56
CA PHE A 508 9.28 17.13 -7.62
C PHE A 508 10.63 17.83 -7.66
N ASP A 509 11.05 18.20 -8.87
CA ASP A 509 12.15 19.14 -9.07
C ASP A 509 11.73 20.60 -8.74
N GLU A 510 12.61 21.56 -8.97
CA GLU A 510 12.31 22.99 -8.74
C GLU A 510 11.20 23.57 -9.63
N THR A 511 10.83 22.90 -10.72
CA THR A 511 9.73 23.31 -11.62
C THR A 511 8.41 22.64 -11.34
N LEU A 512 8.33 21.81 -10.29
CA LEU A 512 7.20 20.94 -10.02
C LEU A 512 7.02 19.80 -11.05
N SER A 513 8.09 19.43 -11.76
CA SER A 513 8.09 18.23 -12.61
C SER A 513 8.47 17.01 -11.78
N PRO A 514 7.83 15.84 -11.99
CA PRO A 514 8.06 14.65 -11.16
C PRO A 514 9.45 14.05 -11.40
N ILE A 515 10.09 13.57 -10.34
CA ILE A 515 11.42 12.92 -10.38
C ILE A 515 11.24 11.40 -10.42
N SER A 516 11.64 10.77 -11.53
CA SER A 516 11.37 9.35 -11.81
C SER A 516 12.50 8.37 -11.45
N ASP A 517 13.64 8.82 -10.92
CA ASP A 517 14.81 7.97 -10.61
C ASP A 517 15.25 7.98 -9.13
N LEU A 518 14.29 7.84 -8.20
CA LEU A 518 14.53 7.80 -6.75
C LEU A 518 14.54 6.37 -6.22
N ASN A 519 15.30 6.15 -5.13
CA ASN A 519 15.35 4.87 -4.42
C ASN A 519 14.85 5.07 -2.99
N CYS A 520 13.54 5.23 -2.86
CA CYS A 520 12.92 5.60 -1.59
C CYS A 520 12.63 4.40 -0.69
N LYS A 521 13.08 4.50 0.55
CA LYS A 521 12.85 3.55 1.64
C LYS A 521 11.82 4.14 2.61
N MET A 522 10.80 3.37 2.96
CA MET A 522 9.78 3.73 3.96
C MET A 522 9.98 2.93 5.26
N LEU A 523 10.00 3.66 6.38
CA LEU A 523 10.04 3.16 7.75
C LEU A 523 8.76 3.54 8.47
N ILE A 524 8.14 2.60 9.19
CA ILE A 524 6.93 2.83 10.00
C ILE A 524 7.21 2.59 11.46
N PHE A 525 6.81 3.54 12.30
CA PHE A 525 7.01 3.53 13.74
C PHE A 525 5.68 3.65 14.48
N ASN A 526 5.59 3.04 15.66
CA ASN A 526 4.47 3.25 16.57
C ASN A 526 4.63 4.52 17.42
N LYS A 527 3.63 4.82 18.25
CA LYS A 527 3.66 5.90 19.26
C LYS A 527 4.88 5.87 20.20
N ASN A 528 5.50 4.71 20.42
CA ASN A 528 6.68 4.56 21.28
C ASN A 528 8.01 4.64 20.50
N ASN A 529 7.98 5.04 19.23
CA ASN A 529 9.11 5.08 18.29
C ASN A 529 9.77 3.72 18.01
N ASN A 530 9.05 2.62 18.20
CA ASN A 530 9.53 1.30 17.79
C ASN A 530 9.25 1.09 16.31
N LEU A 531 10.27 0.66 15.56
CA LEU A 531 10.14 0.29 14.15
C LEU A 531 9.28 -0.98 14.02
N ILE A 532 8.27 -0.94 13.17
CA ILE A 532 7.35 -2.05 12.91
C ILE A 532 7.57 -2.65 11.53
N LEU A 533 7.78 -1.80 10.53
CA LEU A 533 7.81 -2.21 9.14
C LEU A 533 8.79 -1.35 8.35
N GLU A 534 9.52 -2.00 7.47
CA GLU A 534 10.48 -1.42 6.53
C GLU A 534 10.17 -1.96 5.14
N LYS A 535 9.97 -1.08 4.16
CA LYS A 535 9.72 -1.45 2.75
C LYS A 535 10.26 -0.40 1.79
N PHE A 536 10.73 -0.84 0.62
CA PHE A 536 11.01 0.04 -0.51
C PHE A 536 9.72 0.42 -1.24
N MET A 537 9.66 1.65 -1.75
CA MET A 537 8.54 2.12 -2.54
C MET A 537 8.67 1.68 -4.00
N LEU A 538 7.54 1.40 -4.64
CA LEU A 538 7.45 1.03 -6.05
C LEU A 538 7.18 2.27 -6.89
N ASN A 539 7.84 2.41 -8.03
CA ASN A 539 7.64 3.52 -8.96
C ASN A 539 6.43 3.28 -9.87
N ASN A 540 5.65 4.33 -10.11
CA ASN A 540 4.52 4.39 -11.03
C ASN A 540 4.54 5.74 -11.77
N ASP A 541 5.43 5.83 -12.76
CA ASP A 541 5.75 6.98 -13.63
C ASP A 541 5.97 8.31 -12.88
N ASP A 542 4.90 8.94 -12.41
CA ASP A 542 4.91 10.24 -11.73
C ASP A 542 5.04 10.14 -10.21
N ASN A 543 4.81 8.97 -9.60
CA ASN A 543 4.76 8.81 -8.14
C ASN A 543 5.32 7.47 -7.67
N TYR A 544 5.79 7.44 -6.42
CA TYR A 544 6.17 6.22 -5.73
C TYR A 544 5.09 5.81 -4.75
N PHE A 545 4.83 4.51 -4.59
CA PHE A 545 3.84 4.02 -3.65
C PHE A 545 4.26 2.75 -2.95
N VAL A 546 3.67 2.50 -1.80
CA VAL A 546 3.80 1.24 -1.06
C VAL A 546 2.47 0.85 -0.46
N LYS A 547 2.19 -0.45 -0.48
CA LYS A 547 0.98 -1.05 0.10
C LYS A 547 1.35 -2.03 1.21
N PHE A 548 0.65 -1.94 2.34
CA PHE A 548 0.81 -2.85 3.48
C PHE A 548 -0.47 -2.86 4.33
N LYS A 549 -0.52 -3.77 5.31
CA LYS A 549 -1.61 -3.92 6.28
C LYS A 549 -1.02 -3.88 7.69
N LEU A 550 -1.76 -3.37 8.67
CA LEU A 550 -1.37 -3.36 10.09
C LEU A 550 -2.46 -4.04 10.93
N ASN A 551 -2.04 -4.82 11.93
CA ASN A 551 -2.93 -5.64 12.77
C ASN A 551 -3.09 -5.12 14.21
N LYS A 552 -2.50 -3.96 14.52
CA LYS A 552 -2.60 -3.31 15.82
C LYS A 552 -3.14 -1.90 15.64
N ALA A 553 -4.07 -1.53 16.50
CA ALA A 553 -4.57 -0.17 16.54
C ALA A 553 -3.56 0.78 17.19
N GLY A 554 -3.70 2.05 16.87
CA GLY A 554 -2.89 3.12 17.42
C GLY A 554 -2.46 4.15 16.38
N ASN A 555 -1.68 5.11 16.86
CA ASN A 555 -1.12 6.16 16.01
C ASN A 555 0.24 5.71 15.50
N TYR A 556 0.44 5.87 14.20
CA TYR A 556 1.67 5.54 13.51
C TYR A 556 2.23 6.78 12.86
N HIS A 557 3.55 6.86 12.85
CA HIS A 557 4.27 7.81 12.02
C HIS A 557 5.16 7.03 11.06
N TYR A 558 5.29 7.55 9.85
CA TYR A 558 6.17 7.01 8.83
C TYR A 558 7.23 8.04 8.47
N LEU A 559 8.39 7.52 8.07
CA LEU A 559 9.54 8.27 7.58
C LEU A 559 9.91 7.65 6.24
N ILE A 560 9.98 8.49 5.20
CA ILE A 560 10.44 8.08 3.88
C ILE A 560 11.76 8.79 3.63
N GLU A 561 12.79 8.03 3.27
CA GLU A 561 14.13 8.52 3.00
C GLU A 561 14.57 8.10 1.61
N ASP A 562 15.20 9.00 0.88
CA ASP A 562 15.87 8.69 -0.39
C ASP A 562 17.39 8.77 -0.23
N GLU A 563 18.07 7.68 -0.59
CA GLU A 563 19.52 7.54 -0.44
C GLU A 563 20.32 8.41 -1.44
N LYS A 564 19.73 8.76 -2.59
CA LYS A 564 20.42 9.54 -3.64
C LYS A 564 20.42 11.04 -3.33
N THR A 565 19.28 11.56 -2.91
CA THR A 565 19.07 13.00 -2.67
C THR A 565 19.24 13.41 -1.21
N ASN A 566 19.38 12.45 -0.28
CA ASN A 566 19.35 12.68 1.17
C ASN A 566 18.10 13.44 1.63
N GLN A 567 17.00 13.35 0.88
CA GLN A 567 15.72 13.94 1.25
C GLN A 567 14.95 12.97 2.13
N SER A 568 14.24 13.52 3.11
CA SER A 568 13.35 12.75 3.95
C SER A 568 12.04 13.49 4.22
N ILE A 569 10.96 12.75 4.37
CA ILE A 569 9.66 13.27 4.75
C ILE A 569 8.98 12.37 5.76
N ASN A 570 8.32 13.01 6.72
CA ASN A 570 7.55 12.35 7.76
C ASN A 570 6.06 12.58 7.53
N GLY A 571 5.26 11.62 7.94
CA GLY A 571 3.82 11.80 8.07
C GLY A 571 3.23 10.88 9.12
N GLU A 572 1.94 11.07 9.39
CA GLU A 572 1.23 10.39 10.46
C GLU A 572 -0.10 9.85 9.94
N PHE A 573 -0.53 8.72 10.48
CA PHE A 573 -1.87 8.17 10.24
C PHE A 573 -2.33 7.38 11.47
N MET A 574 -3.63 7.10 11.52
CA MET A 574 -4.25 6.37 12.62
C MET A 574 -4.82 5.03 12.15
N VAL A 575 -4.68 3.99 12.97
CA VAL A 575 -5.41 2.74 12.82
C VAL A 575 -6.37 2.59 13.99
N ASN A 576 -7.66 2.48 13.68
CA ASN A 576 -8.74 2.33 14.65
C ASN A 576 -8.75 0.92 15.25
N GLU A 577 -9.27 0.80 16.47
CA GLU A 577 -9.55 -0.49 17.12
C GLU A 577 -10.80 -1.17 16.54
N ASP A 578 -11.70 -0.37 15.97
CA ASP A 578 -12.96 -0.87 15.39
C ASP A 578 -12.67 -1.79 14.20
N ASN A 579 -13.33 -2.95 14.17
CA ASN A 579 -13.25 -3.90 13.07
C ASN A 579 -14.48 -3.72 12.15
N PRO A 580 -14.31 -3.51 10.83
CA PRO A 580 -15.43 -3.41 9.91
C PRO A 580 -16.34 -4.64 9.89
N GLU A 581 -15.84 -5.84 10.24
CA GLU A 581 -16.71 -7.04 10.41
C GLU A 581 -17.81 -6.85 11.47
N ASN A 582 -17.63 -5.93 12.42
CA ASN A 582 -18.63 -5.65 13.45
C ASN A 582 -19.77 -4.74 12.96
N PHE A 583 -19.65 -4.16 11.76
CA PHE A 583 -20.70 -3.32 11.19
C PHE A 583 -21.76 -4.15 10.46
N ASP A 584 -21.38 -5.31 9.94
CA ASP A 584 -22.23 -6.14 9.09
C ASP A 584 -23.15 -7.05 9.91
N ARG A 585 -24.42 -6.63 10.05
CA ARG A 585 -25.39 -7.31 10.93
C ARG A 585 -26.17 -8.43 10.27
N ASP A 586 -26.67 -8.19 9.08
CA ASP A 586 -27.56 -9.13 8.39
C ASP A 586 -26.76 -10.14 7.57
N VAL A 587 -27.47 -10.94 6.77
CA VAL A 587 -26.89 -11.88 5.82
C VAL A 587 -26.98 -11.29 4.43
N ASN A 588 -25.87 -11.24 3.70
CA ASN A 588 -25.81 -10.83 2.30
C ASN A 588 -26.27 -11.98 1.39
N LEU A 589 -27.58 -12.23 1.39
CA LEU A 589 -28.21 -13.25 0.53
C LEU A 589 -27.93 -13.03 -0.97
N PRO A 590 -27.94 -11.79 -1.52
CA PRO A 590 -27.58 -11.57 -2.92
C PRO A 590 -26.20 -12.11 -3.29
N LEU A 591 -25.18 -11.88 -2.45
CA LEU A 591 -23.82 -12.37 -2.73
C LEU A 591 -23.74 -13.89 -2.60
N LEU A 592 -24.37 -14.47 -1.59
CA LEU A 592 -24.43 -15.93 -1.41
C LEU A 592 -25.14 -16.62 -2.59
N ALA A 593 -26.22 -16.02 -3.11
CA ALA A 593 -26.91 -16.50 -4.30
C ALA A 593 -26.00 -16.44 -5.52
N TYR A 594 -25.35 -15.29 -5.74
CA TYR A 594 -24.39 -15.08 -6.84
C TYR A 594 -23.27 -16.13 -6.84
N ILE A 595 -22.63 -16.40 -5.69
CA ILE A 595 -21.56 -17.40 -5.56
C ILE A 595 -22.07 -18.80 -5.93
N SER A 596 -23.25 -19.16 -5.46
CA SER A 596 -23.83 -20.48 -5.76
C SER A 596 -24.17 -20.64 -7.24
N GLU A 597 -24.72 -19.61 -7.87
CA GLU A 597 -25.10 -19.62 -9.29
C GLU A 597 -23.86 -19.70 -10.20
N GLN A 598 -22.82 -18.90 -9.91
CA GLN A 598 -21.58 -18.88 -10.70
C GLN A 598 -20.83 -20.22 -10.70
N THR A 599 -21.04 -21.05 -9.68
CA THR A 599 -20.37 -22.36 -9.53
C THR A 599 -21.24 -23.54 -9.94
N GLY A 600 -22.50 -23.30 -10.32
CA GLY A 600 -23.47 -24.36 -10.60
C GLY A 600 -24.01 -25.07 -9.35
N GLY A 601 -23.84 -24.46 -8.17
CA GLY A 601 -24.51 -24.84 -6.93
C GLY A 601 -25.92 -24.24 -6.80
N LYS A 602 -26.48 -24.26 -5.59
CA LYS A 602 -27.77 -23.66 -5.26
C LYS A 602 -27.73 -23.04 -3.85
N LEU A 603 -28.40 -21.90 -3.67
CA LEU A 603 -28.74 -21.38 -2.34
C LEU A 603 -29.80 -22.30 -1.70
N ILE A 604 -29.49 -22.85 -0.54
CA ILE A 604 -30.37 -23.75 0.22
C ILE A 604 -31.05 -22.95 1.33
N GLU A 605 -32.37 -22.88 1.24
CA GLU A 605 -33.19 -22.30 2.31
C GLU A 605 -33.25 -23.25 3.51
N ASN A 606 -33.30 -22.69 4.73
CA ASN A 606 -33.37 -23.48 5.96
C ASN A 606 -34.59 -24.44 5.95
N SER A 607 -35.72 -23.98 5.41
CA SER A 607 -36.93 -24.80 5.23
C SER A 607 -36.78 -25.96 4.22
N GLU A 608 -35.84 -25.85 3.28
CA GLU A 608 -35.56 -26.87 2.26
C GLU A 608 -34.50 -27.88 2.71
N LEU A 609 -33.78 -27.64 3.82
CA LEU A 609 -32.70 -28.51 4.30
C LEU A 609 -33.10 -29.99 4.46
N GLN A 610 -34.33 -30.25 4.90
CA GLN A 610 -34.84 -31.62 5.06
C GLN A 610 -35.16 -32.31 3.73
N LYS A 611 -35.47 -31.52 2.69
CA LYS A 611 -35.81 -32.02 1.34
C LYS A 611 -34.60 -32.07 0.42
N PHE A 612 -33.55 -31.31 0.74
CA PHE A 612 -32.32 -31.28 -0.02
C PHE A 612 -31.62 -32.64 0.07
N SER A 613 -31.47 -33.31 -1.08
CA SER A 613 -30.77 -34.58 -1.16
C SER A 613 -29.82 -34.59 -2.35
N LEU A 614 -28.57 -34.97 -2.08
CA LEU A 614 -27.59 -35.23 -3.13
C LEU A 614 -27.80 -36.65 -3.71
N PRO A 615 -27.51 -36.85 -5.00
CA PRO A 615 -27.53 -38.20 -5.59
C PRO A 615 -26.50 -39.08 -4.87
N THR A 616 -26.82 -40.37 -4.71
CA THR A 616 -25.95 -41.33 -4.02
C THR A 616 -24.59 -41.40 -4.71
N ALA A 617 -23.51 -41.24 -3.93
CA ALA A 617 -22.16 -41.22 -4.45
C ALA A 617 -21.82 -42.52 -5.23
N LYS A 618 -21.36 -42.39 -6.47
CA LYS A 618 -20.74 -43.50 -7.20
C LYS A 618 -19.33 -43.70 -6.65
N THR A 619 -19.11 -44.78 -5.90
CA THR A 619 -17.77 -45.12 -5.40
C THR A 619 -16.85 -45.44 -6.57
N ILE A 620 -15.77 -44.68 -6.74
CA ILE A 620 -14.78 -44.95 -7.78
C ILE A 620 -13.89 -46.09 -7.27
N LYS A 621 -13.83 -47.18 -8.03
CA LYS A 621 -12.96 -48.33 -7.74
C LYS A 621 -11.64 -48.12 -8.46
N PHE A 622 -10.57 -47.83 -7.73
CA PHE A 622 -9.23 -47.82 -8.30
C PHE A 622 -8.55 -49.17 -8.06
N SER A 623 -7.99 -49.75 -9.12
CA SER A 623 -7.11 -50.91 -9.03
C SER A 623 -5.67 -50.43 -8.89
N LYS A 624 -5.09 -50.56 -7.69
CA LYS A 624 -3.66 -50.30 -7.51
C LYS A 624 -2.91 -51.57 -7.88
N ASN A 625 -2.21 -51.53 -9.01
CA ASN A 625 -1.38 -52.65 -9.46
C ASN A 625 -0.07 -52.61 -8.68
N ARG A 626 0.11 -53.57 -7.77
CA ARG A 626 1.41 -53.76 -7.10
C ARG A 626 2.15 -54.87 -7.80
N ALA A 627 3.17 -54.51 -8.57
CA ALA A 627 4.12 -55.44 -9.14
C ALA A 627 5.18 -55.77 -8.09
N ILE A 628 5.31 -57.04 -7.72
CA ILE A 628 6.42 -57.52 -6.89
C ILE A 628 7.38 -58.27 -7.81
N PRO A 629 8.49 -57.65 -8.24
CA PRO A 629 9.49 -58.32 -9.03
C PRO A 629 10.19 -59.37 -8.17
N ILE A 630 9.99 -60.65 -8.50
CA ILE A 630 10.51 -61.76 -7.71
C ILE A 630 12.05 -61.79 -7.81
N TYR A 631 12.60 -61.53 -9.00
CA TYR A 631 14.03 -61.54 -9.27
C TYR A 631 14.83 -60.50 -8.46
N GLN A 632 14.20 -59.40 -8.02
CA GLN A 632 14.86 -58.36 -7.22
C GLN A 632 14.99 -58.75 -5.74
N LYS A 633 14.38 -59.85 -5.29
CA LYS A 633 14.51 -60.28 -3.90
C LYS A 633 15.87 -60.97 -3.71
N TRP A 634 16.66 -60.43 -2.78
CA TRP A 634 18.04 -60.86 -2.49
C TRP A 634 18.21 -62.37 -2.26
N PHE A 635 17.18 -63.04 -1.72
CA PHE A 635 17.25 -64.47 -1.42
C PHE A 635 17.33 -65.36 -2.67
N PHE A 636 16.75 -64.96 -3.82
CA PHE A 636 16.90 -65.71 -5.07
C PHE A 636 18.35 -65.71 -5.56
N LEU A 637 19.02 -64.55 -5.49
CA LEU A 637 20.43 -64.41 -5.82
C LEU A 637 21.32 -65.18 -4.83
N SER A 638 20.99 -65.12 -3.54
CA SER A 638 21.71 -65.86 -2.49
C SER A 638 21.62 -67.38 -2.69
N ILE A 639 20.42 -67.91 -2.98
CA ILE A 639 20.22 -69.34 -3.25
C ILE A 639 20.98 -69.78 -4.50
N PHE A 640 20.97 -68.97 -5.56
CA PHE A 640 21.76 -69.23 -6.76
C PHE A 640 23.26 -69.33 -6.45
N LEU A 641 23.81 -68.32 -5.77
CA LEU A 641 25.23 -68.27 -5.40
C LEU A 641 25.63 -69.42 -4.47
N LEU A 642 24.85 -69.69 -3.42
CA LEU A 642 25.12 -70.78 -2.49
C LEU A 642 25.09 -72.14 -3.20
N SER A 643 24.13 -72.34 -4.10
CA SER A 643 24.00 -73.59 -4.83
C SER A 643 25.13 -73.79 -5.84
N PHE A 644 25.51 -72.72 -6.56
CA PHE A 644 26.62 -72.73 -7.52
C PHE A 644 27.98 -72.89 -6.84
N CYS A 645 28.26 -72.11 -5.80
CA CYS A 645 29.49 -72.22 -5.02
C CYS A 645 29.57 -73.57 -4.29
N GLY A 646 28.44 -74.07 -3.76
CA GLY A 646 28.36 -75.39 -3.15
C GLY A 646 28.69 -76.50 -4.15
N GLU A 647 28.11 -76.44 -5.36
CA GLU A 647 28.42 -77.38 -6.44
C GLU A 647 29.92 -77.38 -6.77
N LEU A 648 30.52 -76.21 -6.99
CA LEU A 648 31.95 -76.07 -7.29
C LEU A 648 32.84 -76.56 -6.14
N PHE A 649 32.48 -76.26 -4.89
CA PHE A 649 33.22 -76.71 -3.71
C PHE A 649 33.25 -78.23 -3.61
N PHE A 650 32.09 -78.88 -3.77
CA PHE A 650 32.01 -80.35 -3.75
C PHE A 650 32.71 -80.97 -4.95
N ARG A 651 32.62 -80.36 -6.13
CA ARG A 651 33.39 -80.80 -7.31
C ARG A 651 34.90 -80.74 -7.08
N LYS A 652 35.41 -79.64 -6.53
CA LYS A 652 36.84 -79.48 -6.22
C LYS A 652 37.30 -80.47 -5.16
N ARG A 653 36.51 -80.66 -4.11
CA ARG A 653 36.85 -81.60 -3.02
C ARG A 653 36.83 -83.06 -3.47
N TRP A 654 36.06 -83.40 -4.50
CA TRP A 654 35.98 -84.76 -5.04
C TRP A 654 36.78 -84.96 -6.34
N GLY A 655 37.61 -83.99 -6.74
CA GLY A 655 38.53 -84.14 -7.87
C GLY A 655 37.88 -84.09 -9.25
N LEU A 656 36.72 -83.41 -9.38
CA LEU A 656 35.98 -83.22 -10.64
C LEU A 656 36.27 -81.87 -11.32
N LEU A 657 37.27 -81.13 -10.82
CA LEU A 657 37.68 -79.80 -11.24
C LEU A 657 39.18 -79.72 -11.38
#